data_AF-A0A7J3K9A4-F1
#
_entry.id   AF-A0A7J3K9A4-F1
#
_cell.length_a   1.000
_cell.length_b   1.000
_cell.length_c   1.000
_cell.angle_alpha   90.00
_cell.angle_beta   90.00
_cell.angle_gamma   90.00
#
_symmetry.space_group_name_H-M   'P 1'
#
loop_
_entity.id
_entity.type
_entity.pdbx_description
1 polymer ?
#
loop_
_entity_poly.entity_id
_entity_poly.type
_entity_poly.pdbx_seq_one_letter_code
_entity_poly.pdbx_strand_id
1 'polypeptide(L)'
;MSQRGPLYVRNYPQPRGFLTFLSLLLFLGIAIFPINTRCEEGSLVICGKVVDAISGRPIPNATVLIWDIIGCSEPKIGAGIYITDSDGCYLASSPYLRVGRKYYIYAYVGDPIRGKFIYAPSTRKVVTLYEENSFVNVSFKLIPAGTIFLTDDFWYIESVIQPHQFSVGVIVTDPLVERYNATYLSRYGFGRLSPDTYFLYLNSRTIIVPANTKVYLNVTAFFYSAERGFFERSFIIDDGGKGFFLSQGESVNVSLAWFSLHASFPIIQNYVSKTLSEIEKARGEGFDVWNEREKLKEALSLLEEAYLHLTKHNYANCWLSLRRALSLIESIYRSLDFMRRRAYENAIYLPAFFAIYSVSLGLFLSESEKKKVILSFCMYSAILASLFIVYPGMQRAVAGERILTFLSFSILSILIVSIMIFWAPKVWKESSLEGRVSIRSAIATIFSIAKRQVKRRRIRCGLTLISIMLLVMAFTAFTSFGSVYGILSKTMPANVMAVGIFVERSPEDRSVLIPLSESDIKMLEDLKAQMIAPKVENMPSLNPIAQISIGNKVKDIYGVIGFLFQTEQQYTNIYSTMIDFKLDPEDRSGIILSYNLGKNLGIKTGDRLNITFGGIFSREVVVRGFFEGEGLRQKVDFNGRPIMPMRLVKRDEKILIEYCDPDDVILMDWREALAIQESLLALLGVHAPQIAVISRIIFTPQSWDDLSSLISILSFAMECTVFVAKGSEITKYYLGFRFEVKGVTEIIFSMIMVTLNVGLVMLTAVYERRHEIRVLSTVGLNPTHISFLFLAEAIVIAIIGGGAGYLFGLGFYRLMIFLGQELMVHPKIEWWWSLMGLLLSICVSLIAAIRPAALAVKLYTPSLIKRLRISEEERVKRELKIFKAFEEREYVLPVRVLKSEIDFFMGYLIDKLKERETRILEEGTQDIFEEPEKITPSGQVVRSLSFKYVCVEGGLRFTTENTVECSMFLDRDYYIVKVICKPLEPGMPEEILNRGVNLVHNILINWAKDRKRIVGRF
;
A
#
# COMPACT_ATOMS: atom_id res chain seq x y z
N MET A 1 32.80 -21.26 -44.61
CA MET A 1 31.62 -20.91 -45.43
C MET A 1 30.94 -19.74 -44.75
N SER A 2 30.62 -18.58 -45.31
CA SER A 2 30.76 -17.96 -46.64
C SER A 2 30.24 -16.52 -46.41
N GLN A 3 31.06 -15.45 -46.49
CA GLN A 3 31.24 -14.57 -47.67
C GLN A 3 29.97 -13.78 -48.05
N ARG A 4 29.92 -12.47 -48.37
CA ARG A 4 30.83 -11.34 -48.78
C ARG A 4 30.06 -10.04 -48.44
N GLY A 5 30.63 -8.88 -48.07
CA GLY A 5 31.37 -7.88 -48.89
C GLY A 5 30.46 -7.06 -49.85
N PRO A 6 30.78 -5.81 -50.31
CA PRO A 6 31.97 -5.00 -50.00
C PRO A 6 31.84 -3.43 -50.05
N LEU A 7 32.94 -2.74 -49.64
CA LEU A 7 33.66 -1.56 -50.21
C LEU A 7 32.89 -0.24 -50.54
N TYR A 8 33.40 0.96 -50.21
CA TYR A 8 34.57 1.56 -50.87
C TYR A 8 35.33 2.62 -50.01
N VAL A 9 36.67 2.52 -50.06
CA VAL A 9 37.68 3.56 -49.78
C VAL A 9 38.59 3.65 -51.03
N ARG A 10 39.00 4.87 -51.43
CA ARG A 10 40.18 5.30 -52.26
C ARG A 10 39.81 6.64 -52.93
N ASN A 11 40.68 7.62 -53.24
CA ASN A 11 42.10 7.91 -53.04
C ASN A 11 42.34 9.33 -53.63
N TYR A 12 43.18 10.18 -52.97
CA TYR A 12 44.22 11.11 -53.51
C TYR A 12 43.87 12.16 -54.61
N PRO A 13 44.65 13.26 -54.81
CA PRO A 13 46.12 13.31 -54.74
C PRO A 13 46.80 14.54 -54.07
N GLN A 14 48.08 14.34 -53.79
CA GLN A 14 49.10 15.39 -53.62
C GLN A 14 49.23 16.24 -54.91
N PRO A 15 50.02 17.33 -54.83
CA PRO A 15 51.29 17.25 -55.57
C PRO A 15 52.51 17.68 -54.74
N ARG A 16 53.58 16.89 -54.87
CA ARG A 16 54.97 17.33 -54.79
C ARG A 16 55.43 17.73 -56.19
N GLY A 17 56.29 18.75 -56.27
CA GLY A 17 56.99 19.17 -57.49
C GLY A 17 57.67 20.52 -57.26
N PHE A 18 58.77 20.58 -56.51
CA PHE A 18 60.16 20.56 -57.01
C PHE A 18 60.58 21.89 -57.66
N LEU A 19 61.50 22.57 -56.97
CA LEU A 19 62.55 23.48 -57.44
C LEU A 19 62.19 24.52 -58.52
N THR A 20 62.46 25.80 -58.23
CA THR A 20 63.64 26.49 -58.79
C THR A 20 63.85 27.88 -58.18
N PHE A 21 65.14 28.17 -57.91
CA PHE A 21 65.81 29.49 -57.84
C PHE A 21 65.37 30.46 -56.72
N LEU A 22 66.14 30.69 -55.65
CA LEU A 22 67.53 31.18 -55.60
C LEU A 22 67.77 32.49 -56.38
N SER A 23 67.39 33.61 -55.78
CA SER A 23 68.10 34.90 -55.80
C SER A 23 67.27 35.83 -54.90
N LEU A 24 67.77 36.61 -53.95
CA LEU A 24 69.07 37.22 -53.84
C LEU A 24 69.28 37.58 -52.36
N LEU A 25 70.40 37.13 -51.80
CA LEU A 25 70.91 37.50 -50.49
C LEU A 25 71.84 38.71 -50.66
N LEU A 26 71.98 39.50 -49.60
CA LEU A 26 72.90 40.63 -49.36
C LEU A 26 72.41 41.99 -49.88
N PHE A 27 72.51 43.10 -49.13
CA PHE A 27 73.63 43.57 -48.30
C PHE A 27 73.21 44.44 -47.08
N LEU A 28 74.06 44.46 -46.02
CA LEU A 28 74.41 45.48 -44.99
C LEU A 28 73.59 46.80 -44.90
N GLY A 29 73.39 47.49 -43.77
CA GLY A 29 73.94 47.44 -42.41
C GLY A 29 73.74 48.80 -41.69
N ILE A 30 74.02 48.81 -40.37
CA ILE A 30 74.28 49.95 -39.45
C ILE A 30 73.10 50.65 -38.73
N ALA A 31 73.26 50.63 -37.40
CA ALA A 31 72.68 51.39 -36.28
C ALA A 31 71.97 52.74 -36.52
N ILE A 32 70.96 53.03 -35.68
CA ILE A 32 70.92 54.11 -34.66
C ILE A 32 69.63 53.99 -33.81
N PHE A 33 69.76 54.36 -32.54
CA PHE A 33 68.81 54.42 -31.42
C PHE A 33 67.56 55.33 -31.63
N PRO A 34 66.59 55.36 -30.69
CA PRO A 34 65.16 55.16 -30.91
C PRO A 34 64.41 56.44 -31.30
N ILE A 35 63.26 56.27 -31.96
CA ILE A 35 62.20 57.28 -31.92
C ILE A 35 61.01 56.64 -31.22
N ASN A 36 60.72 57.16 -30.03
CA ASN A 36 59.42 57.04 -29.39
C ASN A 36 58.37 57.56 -30.37
N THR A 37 57.68 56.66 -31.05
CA THR A 37 56.28 56.85 -31.39
C THR A 37 55.51 55.89 -30.51
N ARG A 38 54.76 56.45 -29.54
CA ARG A 38 53.65 55.75 -28.91
C ARG A 38 52.83 55.12 -30.04
N CYS A 39 52.84 53.78 -30.14
CA CYS A 39 51.75 53.10 -30.82
C CYS A 39 50.50 53.39 -29.99
N GLU A 40 49.56 54.10 -30.61
CA GLU A 40 48.19 54.18 -30.13
C GLU A 40 47.66 52.76 -29.87
N GLU A 41 46.99 52.60 -28.74
CA GLU A 41 46.31 51.37 -28.34
C GLU A 41 45.45 50.86 -29.50
N GLY A 42 45.60 49.58 -29.86
CA GLY A 42 44.80 48.99 -30.92
C GLY A 42 43.30 49.16 -30.65
N SER A 43 42.59 49.81 -31.58
CA SER A 43 41.18 50.16 -31.42
C SER A 43 40.30 48.98 -31.88
N LEU A 44 39.82 48.18 -30.93
CA LEU A 44 38.73 47.24 -31.18
C LEU A 44 37.42 48.00 -31.26
N VAL A 45 36.71 47.91 -32.39
CA VAL A 45 35.50 48.70 -32.62
C VAL A 45 34.36 47.83 -33.18
N ILE A 46 33.22 47.88 -32.51
CA ILE A 46 31.94 47.42 -33.05
C ILE A 46 31.08 48.66 -33.30
N CYS A 47 30.65 48.86 -34.54
CA CYS A 47 29.75 49.96 -34.88
C CYS A 47 28.59 49.47 -35.74
N GLY A 48 27.57 50.28 -35.92
CA GLY A 48 26.49 49.96 -36.84
C GLY A 48 25.40 50.99 -36.83
N LYS A 49 24.44 50.83 -37.75
CA LYS A 49 23.30 51.72 -37.88
C LYS A 49 22.01 51.02 -37.47
N VAL A 50 21.18 51.70 -36.70
CA VAL A 50 19.83 51.26 -36.31
C VAL A 50 18.81 52.06 -37.12
N VAL A 51 18.03 51.37 -37.96
CA VAL A 51 17.04 51.98 -38.84
C VAL A 51 15.69 51.31 -38.68
N ASP A 52 14.63 52.04 -39.00
CA ASP A 52 13.27 51.52 -39.09
C ASP A 52 13.14 50.60 -40.32
N ALA A 53 12.64 49.38 -40.12
CA ALA A 53 12.53 48.37 -41.18
C ALA A 53 11.49 48.73 -42.26
N ILE A 54 10.46 49.50 -41.92
CA ILE A 54 9.36 49.88 -42.83
C ILE A 54 9.68 51.19 -43.53
N SER A 55 10.11 52.21 -42.78
CA SER A 55 10.35 53.55 -43.34
C SER A 55 11.78 53.78 -43.82
N GLY A 56 12.74 52.95 -43.41
CA GLY A 56 14.16 53.09 -43.75
C GLY A 56 14.88 54.27 -43.07
N ARG A 57 14.17 55.02 -42.21
CA ARG A 57 14.71 56.19 -41.52
C ARG A 57 15.60 55.77 -40.33
N PRO A 58 16.66 56.54 -40.01
CA PRO A 58 17.47 56.29 -38.82
C PRO A 58 16.64 56.50 -37.55
N ILE A 59 16.88 55.66 -36.54
CA ILE A 59 16.21 55.75 -35.24
C ILE A 59 17.18 56.37 -34.22
N PRO A 60 16.93 57.62 -33.78
CA PRO A 60 17.73 58.24 -32.73
C PRO A 60 17.37 57.69 -31.35
N ASN A 61 18.33 57.70 -30.42
CA ASN A 61 18.16 57.25 -29.03
C ASN A 61 17.75 55.77 -28.86
N ALA A 62 18.08 54.90 -29.82
CA ALA A 62 17.95 53.46 -29.67
C ALA A 62 19.05 52.92 -28.74
N THR A 63 18.69 51.99 -27.85
CA THR A 63 19.65 51.35 -26.94
C THR A 63 20.23 50.11 -27.59
N VAL A 64 21.57 50.03 -27.63
CA VAL A 64 22.33 48.87 -28.09
C VAL A 64 23.06 48.26 -26.89
N LEU A 65 22.69 47.02 -26.57
CA LEU A 65 23.18 46.25 -25.43
C LEU A 65 24.12 45.15 -25.91
N ILE A 66 25.35 45.16 -25.43
CA ILE A 66 26.44 44.23 -25.78
C ILE A 66 26.84 43.45 -24.53
N TRP A 67 26.55 42.15 -24.53
CA TRP A 67 26.92 41.22 -23.46
C TRP A 67 28.19 40.45 -23.81
N ASP A 68 29.14 40.39 -22.88
CA ASP A 68 30.28 39.48 -22.94
C ASP A 68 29.93 38.13 -22.27
N ILE A 69 29.79 37.10 -23.09
CA ILE A 69 29.30 35.78 -22.67
C ILE A 69 30.36 35.00 -21.88
N ILE A 70 31.64 35.30 -22.12
CA ILE A 70 32.76 34.56 -21.51
C ILE A 70 33.23 35.26 -20.24
N GLY A 71 33.24 36.60 -20.25
CA GLY A 71 33.63 37.41 -19.10
C GLY A 71 32.54 37.56 -18.04
N CYS A 72 31.27 37.34 -18.37
CA CYS A 72 30.09 37.53 -17.50
C CYS A 72 30.06 38.89 -16.78
N SER A 73 30.63 39.94 -17.38
CA SER A 73 30.60 41.29 -16.82
C SER A 73 29.24 41.94 -17.10
N GLU A 74 28.55 42.40 -16.06
CA GLU A 74 27.29 43.14 -16.20
C GLU A 74 27.48 44.43 -17.03
N PRO A 75 26.67 44.63 -18.09
CA PRO A 75 26.72 45.84 -18.91
C PRO A 75 26.37 47.09 -18.12
N LYS A 76 27.15 48.17 -18.32
CA LYS A 76 26.90 49.51 -17.79
C LYS A 76 26.89 50.53 -18.93
N ILE A 77 26.33 51.71 -18.67
CA ILE A 77 26.35 52.82 -19.64
C ILE A 77 27.80 53.15 -19.99
N GLY A 78 28.12 53.14 -21.28
CA GLY A 78 29.49 53.33 -21.80
C GLY A 78 30.39 52.08 -21.73
N ALA A 79 29.93 51.00 -21.11
CA ALA A 79 30.64 49.72 -21.01
C ALA A 79 29.64 48.57 -21.20
N GLY A 80 29.20 48.38 -22.45
CA GLY A 80 28.21 47.35 -22.82
C GLY A 80 26.81 47.89 -23.09
N ILE A 81 26.46 49.11 -22.66
CA ILE A 81 25.23 49.80 -23.04
C ILE A 81 25.59 51.09 -23.81
N TYR A 82 25.10 51.20 -25.04
CA TYR A 82 25.34 52.32 -25.96
C TYR A 82 24.02 52.88 -26.48
N ILE A 83 23.97 54.18 -26.77
CA ILE A 83 22.77 54.87 -27.28
C ILE A 83 23.10 55.41 -28.68
N THR A 84 22.17 55.29 -29.64
CA THR A 84 22.38 55.80 -31.00
C THR A 84 22.28 57.31 -31.09
N ASP A 85 23.09 57.90 -31.98
CA ASP A 85 23.06 59.33 -32.31
C ASP A 85 21.87 59.72 -33.21
N SER A 86 21.82 60.99 -33.64
CA SER A 86 20.76 61.51 -34.53
C SER A 86 20.67 60.81 -35.88
N ASP A 87 21.77 60.21 -36.34
CA ASP A 87 21.86 59.45 -37.57
C ASP A 87 21.62 57.94 -37.34
N GLY A 88 21.30 57.52 -36.12
CA GLY A 88 21.05 56.14 -35.75
C GLY A 88 22.30 55.29 -35.64
N CYS A 89 23.50 55.88 -35.59
CA CYS A 89 24.77 55.19 -35.48
C CYS A 89 25.16 54.98 -34.01
N TYR A 90 25.82 53.86 -33.71
CA TYR A 90 26.43 53.61 -32.41
C TYR A 90 27.88 53.13 -32.58
N LEU A 91 28.70 53.39 -31.57
CA LEU A 91 30.11 53.03 -31.53
C LEU A 91 30.47 52.44 -30.17
N ALA A 92 30.91 51.19 -30.16
CA ALA A 92 31.45 50.50 -29.00
C ALA A 92 32.94 50.28 -29.18
N SER A 93 33.76 50.72 -28.22
CA SER A 93 35.23 50.67 -28.27
C SER A 93 35.83 49.98 -27.04
N SER A 94 37.17 49.83 -27.02
CA SER A 94 37.93 49.48 -25.81
C SER A 94 37.64 50.47 -24.67
N PRO A 95 37.72 50.04 -23.37
CA PRO A 95 38.29 48.79 -22.84
C PRO A 95 37.31 47.63 -22.64
N TYR A 96 36.03 47.79 -22.99
CA TYR A 96 35.01 46.74 -22.80
C TYR A 96 35.19 45.57 -23.77
N LEU A 97 35.54 45.88 -25.03
CA LEU A 97 35.82 44.89 -26.06
C LEU A 97 37.24 44.32 -25.93
N ARG A 98 37.34 42.99 -25.94
CA ARG A 98 38.57 42.20 -25.89
C ARG A 98 38.62 41.14 -26.99
N VAL A 99 39.83 40.85 -27.48
CA VAL A 99 40.11 39.82 -28.49
C VAL A 99 39.77 38.43 -27.96
N GLY A 100 39.23 37.57 -28.82
CA GLY A 100 38.91 36.17 -28.50
C GLY A 100 37.64 35.96 -27.66
N ARG A 101 36.92 37.05 -27.30
CA ARG A 101 35.65 36.97 -26.58
C ARG A 101 34.45 36.94 -27.53
N LYS A 102 33.33 36.38 -27.04
CA LYS A 102 32.07 36.25 -27.79
C LYS A 102 31.03 37.19 -27.21
N TYR A 103 30.37 37.95 -28.08
CA TYR A 103 29.38 38.95 -27.70
C TYR A 103 27.97 38.64 -28.23
N TYR A 104 26.96 38.90 -27.41
CA TYR A 104 25.56 39.02 -27.83
C TYR A 104 25.17 40.49 -27.90
N ILE A 105 24.66 40.93 -29.05
CA ILE A 105 24.30 42.33 -29.30
C ILE A 105 22.80 42.41 -29.54
N TYR A 106 22.12 43.24 -28.76
CA TYR A 106 20.70 43.53 -28.86
C TYR A 106 20.49 45.00 -29.17
N ALA A 107 19.53 45.32 -30.03
CA ALA A 107 19.09 46.69 -30.28
C ALA A 107 17.59 46.81 -30.03
N TYR A 108 17.18 47.80 -29.23
CA TYR A 108 15.78 48.04 -28.90
C TYR A 108 15.49 49.51 -28.60
N VAL A 109 14.21 49.88 -28.66
CA VAL A 109 13.70 51.20 -28.28
C VAL A 109 12.51 51.00 -27.37
N GLY A 110 12.72 51.26 -26.08
CA GLY A 110 11.72 51.02 -25.05
C GLY A 110 12.33 51.01 -23.67
N ASP A 111 11.48 50.94 -22.66
CA ASP A 111 11.86 50.79 -21.26
C ASP A 111 11.67 49.32 -20.88
N PRO A 112 12.74 48.52 -20.70
CA PRO A 112 12.64 47.10 -20.35
C PRO A 112 12.05 46.86 -18.95
N ILE A 113 12.22 47.82 -18.02
CA ILE A 113 11.72 47.71 -16.65
C ILE A 113 10.21 47.95 -16.62
N ARG A 114 9.75 48.99 -17.34
CA ARG A 114 8.30 49.27 -17.50
C ARG A 114 7.65 48.41 -18.58
N GLY A 115 8.44 47.63 -19.31
CA GLY A 115 8.00 46.75 -20.39
C GLY A 115 7.38 47.47 -21.58
N LYS A 116 7.59 48.77 -21.79
CA LYS A 116 6.96 49.51 -22.90
C LYS A 116 7.93 49.63 -24.08
N PHE A 117 7.60 48.99 -25.19
CA PHE A 117 8.42 48.98 -26.40
C PHE A 117 7.72 49.65 -27.57
N ILE A 118 8.47 50.50 -28.29
CA ILE A 118 8.02 51.16 -29.52
C ILE A 118 8.45 50.34 -30.75
N TYR A 119 9.56 49.60 -30.61
CA TYR A 119 10.12 48.72 -31.62
C TYR A 119 10.46 47.36 -31.02
N ALA A 120 10.29 46.29 -31.80
CA ALA A 120 10.62 44.93 -31.39
C ALA A 120 12.14 44.76 -31.27
N PRO A 121 12.66 44.21 -30.16
CA PRO A 121 14.08 43.95 -30.00
C PRO A 121 14.62 43.06 -31.12
N SER A 122 15.78 43.44 -31.67
CA SER A 122 16.52 42.66 -32.66
C SER A 122 17.85 42.21 -32.07
N THR A 123 18.33 41.03 -32.46
CA THR A 123 19.51 40.39 -31.87
C THR A 123 20.49 39.89 -32.92
N ARG A 124 21.78 40.04 -32.64
CA ARG A 124 22.89 39.41 -33.36
C ARG A 124 23.76 38.65 -32.36
N LYS A 125 23.74 37.32 -32.45
CA LYS A 125 24.43 36.42 -31.51
C LYS A 125 25.80 35.99 -32.05
N VAL A 126 26.73 35.76 -31.13
CA VAL A 126 28.07 35.18 -31.37
C VAL A 126 28.94 36.06 -32.28
N VAL A 127 29.04 37.35 -31.95
CA VAL A 127 30.01 38.25 -32.61
C VAL A 127 31.37 38.06 -31.92
N THR A 128 32.41 37.76 -32.70
CA THR A 128 33.76 37.47 -32.18
C THR A 128 34.77 38.41 -32.83
N LEU A 129 35.68 38.96 -32.04
CA LEU A 129 36.76 39.84 -32.50
C LEU A 129 38.06 39.02 -32.49
N TYR A 130 38.66 38.80 -33.66
CA TYR A 130 39.78 37.85 -33.84
C TYR A 130 41.17 38.50 -33.77
N GLU A 131 41.28 39.80 -34.05
CA GLU A 131 42.57 40.51 -34.20
C GLU A 131 42.58 41.84 -33.42
N GLU A 132 43.74 42.25 -32.92
CA GLU A 132 43.95 43.62 -32.40
C GLU A 132 43.86 44.59 -33.60
N ASN A 133 42.84 45.46 -33.62
CA ASN A 133 42.35 46.28 -34.75
C ASN A 133 41.23 45.68 -35.63
N SER A 134 40.44 44.73 -35.12
CA SER A 134 39.24 44.28 -35.84
C SER A 134 38.08 45.31 -35.77
N PHE A 135 37.51 45.62 -36.93
CA PHE A 135 36.30 46.43 -37.09
C PHE A 135 35.13 45.57 -37.55
N VAL A 136 34.03 45.56 -36.80
CA VAL A 136 32.83 44.77 -37.16
C VAL A 136 31.61 45.67 -37.25
N ASN A 137 31.00 45.73 -38.43
CA ASN A 137 29.74 46.45 -38.65
C ASN A 137 28.53 45.56 -38.33
N VAL A 138 27.76 45.93 -37.31
CA VAL A 138 26.55 45.24 -36.86
C VAL A 138 25.37 46.21 -36.91
N SER A 139 24.71 46.30 -38.07
CA SER A 139 23.54 47.14 -38.26
C SER A 139 22.22 46.40 -38.01
N PHE A 140 21.22 47.11 -37.49
CA PHE A 140 19.90 46.57 -37.11
C PHE A 140 18.77 47.26 -37.87
N LYS A 141 17.79 46.48 -38.31
CA LYS A 141 16.52 46.96 -38.83
C LYS A 141 15.42 46.60 -37.84
N LEU A 142 14.82 47.59 -37.20
CA LEU A 142 13.82 47.37 -36.15
C LEU A 142 12.40 47.49 -36.71
N ILE A 143 11.52 46.59 -36.28
CA ILE A 143 10.11 46.58 -36.68
C ILE A 143 9.28 47.28 -35.59
N PRO A 144 8.34 48.17 -35.93
CA PRO A 144 7.40 48.74 -34.97
C PRO A 144 6.69 47.67 -34.14
N ALA A 145 6.51 47.89 -32.85
CA ALA A 145 5.96 46.89 -31.94
C ALA A 145 4.91 47.44 -30.98
N GLY A 146 4.04 46.55 -30.51
CA GLY A 146 3.20 46.72 -29.33
C GLY A 146 3.62 45.72 -28.25
N THR A 147 3.05 45.87 -27.05
CA THR A 147 3.39 45.02 -25.89
C THR A 147 2.15 44.30 -25.35
N ILE A 148 2.28 43.01 -25.08
CA ILE A 148 1.28 42.22 -24.36
C ILE A 148 1.86 41.84 -22.99
N PHE A 149 1.15 42.19 -21.91
CA PHE A 149 1.51 41.80 -20.56
C PHE A 149 0.66 40.61 -20.12
N LEU A 150 1.30 39.50 -19.80
CA LEU A 150 0.63 38.34 -19.23
C LEU A 150 0.43 38.56 -17.72
N THR A 151 -0.82 38.63 -17.29
CA THR A 151 -1.19 38.72 -15.87
C THR A 151 -1.52 37.33 -15.32
N ASP A 152 -1.49 37.18 -13.99
CA ASP A 152 -1.84 35.97 -13.26
C ASP A 152 -0.91 34.76 -13.46
N ASP A 153 -0.89 33.87 -12.48
CA ASP A 153 -0.02 32.69 -12.48
C ASP A 153 -0.57 31.58 -13.39
N PHE A 154 0.30 30.65 -13.78
CA PHE A 154 -0.10 29.53 -14.62
C PHE A 154 -0.88 28.52 -13.76
N TRP A 155 -2.10 28.17 -14.16
CA TRP A 155 -2.87 27.12 -13.50
C TRP A 155 -3.13 25.96 -14.46
N TYR A 156 -2.64 24.78 -14.09
CA TYR A 156 -2.84 23.55 -14.87
C TYR A 156 -3.35 22.42 -14.01
N ILE A 157 -4.25 21.60 -14.54
CA ILE A 157 -4.91 20.55 -13.75
C ILE A 157 -4.09 19.26 -13.61
N GLU A 158 -3.25 18.89 -14.59
CA GLU A 158 -2.52 17.60 -14.54
C GLU A 158 -1.19 17.68 -13.76
N SER A 159 -0.83 18.88 -13.27
CA SER A 159 0.31 19.07 -12.38
C SER A 159 -0.07 20.04 -11.26
N VAL A 160 0.33 19.71 -10.04
CA VAL A 160 0.17 20.58 -8.86
C VAL A 160 1.29 21.63 -8.78
N ILE A 161 2.34 21.45 -9.59
CA ILE A 161 3.54 22.29 -9.57
C ILE A 161 3.44 23.31 -10.70
N GLN A 162 3.85 24.55 -10.42
CA GLN A 162 4.06 25.57 -11.44
C GLN A 162 5.05 25.07 -12.52
N PRO A 163 4.91 25.52 -13.77
CA PRO A 163 5.82 25.08 -14.82
C PRO A 163 7.25 25.51 -14.49
N HIS A 164 8.18 24.56 -14.57
CA HIS A 164 9.60 24.84 -14.31
C HIS A 164 10.17 25.83 -15.34
N GLN A 165 9.64 25.80 -16.55
CA GLN A 165 9.98 26.68 -17.66
C GLN A 165 8.73 26.90 -18.51
N PHE A 166 8.58 28.10 -19.06
CA PHE A 166 7.59 28.36 -20.08
C PHE A 166 8.15 29.31 -21.13
N SER A 167 7.78 29.09 -22.38
CA SER A 167 8.14 29.95 -23.50
C SER A 167 6.89 30.34 -24.25
N VAL A 168 6.79 31.60 -24.65
CA VAL A 168 5.71 32.11 -25.48
C VAL A 168 6.29 32.49 -26.83
N GLY A 169 5.88 31.75 -27.85
CA GLY A 169 6.19 32.01 -29.24
C GLY A 169 5.19 32.97 -29.86
N VAL A 170 5.68 34.00 -30.52
CA VAL A 170 4.90 34.97 -31.29
C VAL A 170 4.72 34.41 -32.71
N ILE A 171 3.48 34.08 -33.07
CA ILE A 171 3.10 33.60 -34.39
C ILE A 171 2.45 34.76 -35.14
N VAL A 172 3.10 35.21 -36.22
CA VAL A 172 2.59 36.29 -37.07
C VAL A 172 2.08 35.68 -38.37
N THR A 173 0.89 36.10 -38.81
CA THR A 173 0.31 35.59 -40.06
C THR A 173 0.99 36.15 -41.31
N ASP A 174 1.55 37.35 -41.21
CA ASP A 174 2.28 38.01 -42.29
C ASP A 174 3.79 37.69 -42.25
N PRO A 175 4.43 37.37 -43.39
CA PRO A 175 5.87 37.07 -43.47
C PRO A 175 6.71 38.35 -43.41
N LEU A 176 6.65 39.07 -42.29
CA LEU A 176 7.35 40.35 -42.06
C LEU A 176 8.87 40.24 -42.23
N VAL A 177 9.46 39.13 -41.79
CA VAL A 177 10.91 38.88 -41.85
C VAL A 177 11.39 38.84 -43.30
N GLU A 178 10.66 38.13 -44.16
CA GLU A 178 10.98 38.01 -45.58
C GLU A 178 10.69 39.32 -46.33
N ARG A 179 9.58 39.99 -45.99
CA ARG A 179 9.14 41.24 -46.65
C ARG A 179 10.11 42.41 -46.41
N TYR A 180 10.62 42.58 -45.20
CA TYR A 180 11.44 43.74 -44.83
C TYR A 180 12.93 43.42 -44.60
N ASN A 181 13.32 42.14 -44.74
CA ASN A 181 14.66 41.63 -44.42
C ASN A 181 15.12 42.12 -43.02
N ALA A 182 14.23 41.98 -42.04
CA ALA A 182 14.40 42.44 -40.67
C ALA A 182 14.16 41.28 -39.70
N THR A 183 14.97 41.20 -38.64
CA THR A 183 14.86 40.14 -37.63
C THR A 183 14.37 40.75 -36.33
N TYR A 184 13.48 40.03 -35.64
CA TYR A 184 12.98 40.42 -34.33
C TYR A 184 12.93 39.20 -33.42
N LEU A 185 12.91 39.43 -32.10
CA LEU A 185 12.78 38.37 -31.12
C LEU A 185 11.35 37.82 -31.13
N SER A 186 11.19 36.53 -31.46
CA SER A 186 9.89 35.88 -31.60
C SER A 186 9.53 34.97 -30.41
N ARG A 187 10.42 34.84 -29.42
CA ARG A 187 10.20 33.98 -28.24
C ARG A 187 10.56 34.73 -26.97
N TYR A 188 9.66 34.67 -26.00
CA TYR A 188 9.77 35.29 -24.68
C TYR A 188 9.43 34.25 -23.61
N GLY A 189 9.76 34.50 -22.34
CA GLY A 189 9.37 33.61 -21.24
C GLY A 189 10.48 33.34 -20.24
N PHE A 190 10.31 32.29 -19.44
CA PHE A 190 11.24 31.87 -18.41
C PHE A 190 11.86 30.50 -18.72
N GLY A 191 13.20 30.45 -18.72
CA GLY A 191 13.98 29.23 -18.92
C GLY A 191 14.83 29.23 -20.20
N ARG A 192 15.43 28.08 -20.53
CA ARG A 192 16.45 27.96 -21.58
C ARG A 192 15.93 28.24 -23.00
N LEU A 193 14.62 28.10 -23.23
CA LEU A 193 14.01 28.34 -24.55
C LEU A 193 13.87 29.83 -24.88
N SER A 194 14.01 30.72 -23.89
CA SER A 194 13.91 32.17 -24.02
C SER A 194 15.04 32.89 -23.25
N PRO A 195 16.32 32.59 -23.54
CA PRO A 195 17.45 33.17 -22.81
C PRO A 195 17.57 34.67 -23.06
N ASP A 196 17.05 35.15 -24.19
CA ASP A 196 17.06 36.56 -24.60
C ASP A 196 16.26 37.45 -23.65
N THR A 197 15.23 36.91 -23.00
CA THR A 197 14.43 37.63 -22.00
C THR A 197 15.28 38.05 -20.80
N TYR A 198 16.16 37.16 -20.33
CA TYR A 198 17.10 37.45 -19.24
C TYR A 198 18.13 38.51 -19.66
N PHE A 199 18.78 38.35 -20.83
CA PHE A 199 19.80 39.29 -21.30
C PHE A 199 19.25 40.69 -21.58
N LEU A 200 17.96 40.82 -21.92
CA LEU A 200 17.29 42.10 -22.13
C LEU A 200 16.74 42.73 -20.85
N TYR A 201 16.94 42.10 -19.67
CA TYR A 201 16.33 42.50 -18.40
C TYR A 201 14.80 42.62 -18.49
N LEU A 202 14.17 41.78 -19.31
CA LEU A 202 12.72 41.76 -19.48
C LEU A 202 12.08 40.91 -18.39
N ASN A 203 10.90 41.34 -17.94
CA ASN A 203 10.02 40.47 -17.18
C ASN A 203 9.58 39.30 -18.07
N SER A 204 9.62 38.06 -17.54
CA SER A 204 9.23 36.84 -18.26
C SER A 204 7.78 36.83 -18.77
N ARG A 205 6.95 37.75 -18.27
CA ARG A 205 5.55 37.94 -18.68
C ARG A 205 5.32 39.06 -19.69
N THR A 206 6.37 39.78 -20.08
CA THR A 206 6.29 40.83 -21.10
C THR A 206 6.60 40.26 -22.47
N ILE A 207 5.64 40.37 -23.38
CA ILE A 207 5.75 39.86 -24.74
C ILE A 207 5.67 41.02 -25.71
N ILE A 208 6.65 41.13 -26.59
CA ILE A 208 6.73 42.20 -27.57
C ILE A 208 6.33 41.63 -28.92
N VAL A 209 5.33 42.23 -29.54
CA VAL A 209 4.71 41.73 -30.78
C VAL A 209 4.76 42.80 -31.88
N PRO A 210 4.91 42.43 -33.17
CA PRO A 210 4.92 43.40 -34.25
C PRO A 210 3.60 44.19 -34.35
N ALA A 211 3.69 45.50 -34.50
CA ALA A 211 2.53 46.39 -34.59
C ALA A 211 1.85 46.28 -35.96
N ASN A 212 0.56 46.63 -35.99
CA ASN A 212 -0.31 46.65 -37.18
C ASN A 212 -0.36 45.31 -37.96
N THR A 213 -0.12 44.20 -37.26
CA THR A 213 -0.24 42.84 -37.82
C THR A 213 -1.03 41.95 -36.87
N LYS A 214 -1.65 40.91 -37.42
CA LYS A 214 -2.36 39.91 -36.61
C LYS A 214 -1.38 38.93 -36.00
N VAL A 215 -1.47 38.78 -34.69
CA VAL A 215 -0.55 37.98 -33.90
C VAL A 215 -1.30 36.99 -33.02
N TYR A 216 -0.82 35.75 -33.00
CA TYR A 216 -1.24 34.69 -32.10
C TYR A 216 -0.08 34.32 -31.19
N LEU A 217 -0.36 34.04 -29.92
CA LEU A 217 0.67 33.65 -28.96
C LEU A 217 0.55 32.17 -28.68
N ASN A 218 1.62 31.39 -28.91
CA ASN A 218 1.67 29.98 -28.54
C ASN A 218 2.48 29.83 -27.26
N VAL A 219 1.83 29.48 -26.16
CA VAL A 219 2.47 29.25 -24.87
C VAL A 219 2.81 27.78 -24.75
N THR A 220 4.09 27.45 -24.59
CA THR A 220 4.58 26.12 -24.27
C THR A 220 5.13 26.11 -22.85
N ALA A 221 4.55 25.29 -21.97
CA ALA A 221 4.93 25.16 -20.57
C ALA A 221 5.37 23.73 -20.25
N PHE A 222 6.41 23.61 -19.43
CA PHE A 222 7.02 22.33 -19.03
C PHE A 222 6.71 22.03 -17.57
N PHE A 223 6.02 20.91 -17.35
CA PHE A 223 5.58 20.44 -16.04
C PHE A 223 6.34 19.19 -15.64
N TYR A 224 6.31 18.92 -14.33
CA TYR A 224 6.70 17.64 -13.78
C TYR A 224 5.49 16.98 -13.10
N SER A 225 5.34 15.68 -13.29
CA SER A 225 4.40 14.84 -12.55
C SER A 225 5.09 13.58 -12.09
N ALA A 226 4.76 13.14 -10.88
CA ALA A 226 5.36 11.98 -10.24
C ALA A 226 5.04 10.65 -10.95
N GLU A 227 4.00 10.61 -11.79
CA GLU A 227 3.58 9.45 -12.58
C GLU A 227 4.14 9.46 -14.01
N ARG A 228 4.30 10.65 -14.62
CA ARG A 228 4.68 10.81 -16.05
C ARG A 228 6.09 11.34 -16.26
N GLY A 229 6.76 11.84 -15.22
CA GLY A 229 8.01 12.58 -15.35
C GLY A 229 7.78 13.99 -15.91
N PHE A 230 8.77 14.52 -16.63
CA PHE A 230 8.65 15.81 -17.31
C PHE A 230 7.78 15.70 -18.56
N PHE A 231 6.85 16.63 -18.74
CA PHE A 231 5.99 16.70 -19.92
C PHE A 231 5.71 18.15 -20.31
N GLU A 232 5.41 18.38 -21.58
CA GLU A 232 5.10 19.71 -22.11
C GLU A 232 3.62 19.85 -22.49
N ARG A 233 3.12 21.07 -22.37
CA ARG A 233 1.77 21.46 -22.80
C ARG A 233 1.82 22.79 -23.52
N SER A 234 1.14 22.82 -24.66
CA SER A 234 1.02 24.02 -25.47
C SER A 234 -0.44 24.42 -25.69
N PHE A 235 -0.72 25.72 -25.61
CA PHE A 235 -2.02 26.29 -25.95
C PHE A 235 -1.84 27.68 -26.57
N ILE A 236 -2.86 28.09 -27.32
CA ILE A 236 -2.85 29.37 -28.02
C ILE A 236 -3.62 30.40 -27.18
N ILE A 237 -3.04 31.60 -27.06
CA ILE A 237 -3.67 32.79 -26.50
C ILE A 237 -4.00 33.72 -27.67
N ASP A 238 -5.26 34.14 -27.75
CA ASP A 238 -5.79 35.03 -28.77
C ASP A 238 -6.99 35.84 -28.28
N ASP A 239 -7.41 36.83 -29.06
CA ASP A 239 -8.63 37.60 -28.80
C ASP A 239 -9.85 36.92 -29.44
N GLY A 240 -10.28 35.81 -28.84
CA GLY A 240 -11.49 35.08 -29.25
C GLY A 240 -11.48 34.61 -30.71
N GLY A 241 -10.34 34.08 -31.18
CA GLY A 241 -10.15 33.61 -32.56
C GLY A 241 -9.66 34.66 -33.55
N LYS A 242 -9.70 35.96 -33.21
CA LYS A 242 -9.38 37.05 -34.16
C LYS A 242 -7.89 37.40 -34.23
N GLY A 243 -7.10 36.91 -33.26
CA GLY A 243 -5.70 37.31 -33.05
C GLY A 243 -5.59 38.73 -32.50
N PHE A 244 -4.47 39.04 -31.85
CA PHE A 244 -4.21 40.39 -31.35
C PHE A 244 -3.79 41.31 -32.49
N PHE A 245 -4.31 42.54 -32.48
CA PHE A 245 -3.93 43.60 -33.41
C PHE A 245 -3.64 44.86 -32.61
N LEU A 246 -2.36 45.23 -32.51
CA LEU A 246 -1.89 46.36 -31.68
C LEU A 246 -1.22 47.43 -32.54
N SER A 247 -1.48 48.68 -32.21
CA SER A 247 -0.80 49.84 -32.79
C SER A 247 0.61 49.98 -32.20
N GLN A 248 1.47 50.76 -32.85
CA GLN A 248 2.84 51.00 -32.37
C GLN A 248 2.82 51.65 -30.98
N GLY A 249 3.52 51.03 -30.02
CA GLY A 249 3.59 51.48 -28.62
C GLY A 249 2.34 51.19 -27.78
N GLU A 250 1.32 50.53 -28.34
CA GLU A 250 0.12 50.11 -27.61
C GLU A 250 0.43 48.94 -26.66
N SER A 251 -0.24 48.89 -25.51
CA SER A 251 -0.06 47.83 -24.52
C SER A 251 -1.38 47.25 -24.03
N VAL A 252 -1.50 45.92 -23.99
CA VAL A 252 -2.70 45.20 -23.52
C VAL A 252 -2.33 44.18 -22.45
N ASN A 253 -3.19 44.03 -21.44
CA ASN A 253 -3.07 43.02 -20.40
C ASN A 253 -3.94 41.81 -20.75
N VAL A 254 -3.37 40.61 -20.63
CA VAL A 254 -4.06 39.34 -20.92
C VAL A 254 -3.81 38.36 -19.78
N SER A 255 -4.89 37.81 -19.22
CA SER A 255 -4.77 36.84 -18.12
C SER A 255 -4.33 35.48 -18.63
N LEU A 256 -3.16 35.02 -18.18
CA LEU A 256 -2.64 33.69 -18.50
C LEU A 256 -3.50 32.57 -17.88
N ALA A 257 -3.98 32.80 -16.66
CA ALA A 257 -4.82 31.87 -15.90
C ALA A 257 -6.13 31.53 -16.62
N TRP A 258 -6.76 32.51 -17.27
CA TRP A 258 -8.00 32.29 -18.01
C TRP A 258 -7.82 31.27 -19.13
N PHE A 259 -6.79 31.43 -19.98
CA PHE A 259 -6.52 30.52 -21.10
C PHE A 259 -6.03 29.15 -20.62
N SER A 260 -5.17 29.10 -19.60
CA SER A 260 -4.64 27.83 -19.08
C SER A 260 -5.73 26.96 -18.44
N LEU A 261 -6.65 27.58 -17.69
CA LEU A 261 -7.80 26.89 -17.10
C LEU A 261 -8.83 26.53 -18.16
N HIS A 262 -9.12 27.40 -19.13
CA HIS A 262 -10.00 27.05 -20.26
C HIS A 262 -9.49 25.83 -21.03
N ALA A 263 -8.18 25.76 -21.30
CA ALA A 263 -7.55 24.61 -21.95
C ALA A 263 -7.64 23.31 -21.12
N SER A 264 -7.90 23.42 -19.81
CA SER A 264 -8.02 22.29 -18.88
C SER A 264 -9.41 21.63 -18.91
N PHE A 265 -10.47 22.34 -19.28
CA PHE A 265 -11.84 21.77 -19.32
C PHE A 265 -12.00 20.60 -20.30
N PRO A 266 -11.57 20.71 -21.58
CA PRO A 266 -11.66 19.59 -22.54
C PRO A 266 -10.91 18.34 -22.07
N ILE A 267 -9.82 18.54 -21.32
CA ILE A 267 -9.01 17.46 -20.76
C ILE A 267 -9.81 16.69 -19.70
N ILE A 268 -10.45 17.38 -18.76
CA ILE A 268 -11.28 16.71 -17.74
C ILE A 268 -12.51 16.08 -18.37
N GLN A 269 -13.15 16.73 -19.35
CA GLN A 269 -14.27 16.12 -20.07
C GLN A 269 -13.88 14.80 -20.75
N ASN A 270 -12.65 14.70 -21.28
CA ASN A 270 -12.11 13.45 -21.80
C ASN A 270 -11.86 12.40 -20.69
N TYR A 271 -11.39 12.82 -19.51
CA TYR A 271 -11.27 11.91 -18.37
C TYR A 271 -12.64 11.42 -17.88
N VAL A 272 -13.64 12.30 -17.81
CA VAL A 272 -15.03 11.96 -17.46
C VAL A 272 -15.60 10.95 -18.46
N SER A 273 -15.47 11.18 -19.77
CA SER A 273 -16.01 10.28 -20.80
C SER A 273 -15.35 8.91 -20.77
N LYS A 274 -14.02 8.86 -20.59
CA LYS A 274 -13.28 7.60 -20.38
C LYS A 274 -13.73 6.87 -19.12
N THR A 275 -13.89 7.61 -18.02
CA THR A 275 -14.30 7.04 -16.73
C THR A 275 -15.71 6.48 -16.79
N LEU A 276 -16.63 7.18 -17.45
CA LEU A 276 -18.00 6.71 -17.69
C LEU A 276 -17.98 5.39 -18.48
N SER A 277 -17.18 5.32 -19.56
CA SER A 277 -17.01 4.07 -20.32
C SER A 277 -16.44 2.94 -19.46
N GLU A 278 -15.47 3.21 -18.60
CA GLU A 278 -14.89 2.20 -17.71
C GLU A 278 -15.85 1.72 -16.62
N ILE A 279 -16.69 2.61 -16.07
CA ILE A 279 -17.76 2.26 -15.14
C ILE A 279 -18.79 1.36 -15.84
N GLU A 280 -19.20 1.69 -17.06
CA GLU A 280 -20.15 0.89 -17.84
C GLU A 280 -19.58 -0.50 -18.17
N LYS A 281 -18.30 -0.59 -18.55
CA LYS A 281 -17.61 -1.88 -18.74
C LYS A 281 -17.58 -2.69 -17.45
N ALA A 282 -17.21 -2.08 -16.33
CA ALA A 282 -17.20 -2.75 -15.03
C ALA A 282 -18.61 -3.26 -14.62
N ARG A 283 -19.65 -2.48 -14.92
CA ARG A 283 -21.04 -2.91 -14.72
C ARG A 283 -21.40 -4.11 -15.59
N GLY A 284 -21.00 -4.10 -16.87
CA GLY A 284 -21.20 -5.22 -17.80
C GLY A 284 -20.48 -6.51 -17.36
N GLU A 285 -19.34 -6.38 -16.68
CA GLU A 285 -18.60 -7.49 -16.07
C GLU A 285 -19.27 -8.04 -14.80
N GLY A 286 -20.22 -7.31 -14.23
CA GLY A 286 -20.98 -7.68 -13.03
C GLY A 286 -20.43 -7.10 -11.73
N PHE A 287 -19.62 -6.03 -11.77
CA PHE A 287 -19.26 -5.26 -10.59
C PHE A 287 -20.38 -4.31 -10.19
N ASP A 288 -20.60 -4.15 -8.88
CA ASP A 288 -21.41 -3.06 -8.35
C ASP A 288 -20.55 -1.80 -8.27
N VAL A 289 -21.03 -0.73 -8.90
CA VAL A 289 -20.30 0.53 -9.13
C VAL A 289 -21.09 1.76 -8.65
N TRP A 290 -22.04 1.57 -7.73
CA TRP A 290 -22.86 2.65 -7.17
C TRP A 290 -22.00 3.81 -6.63
N ASN A 291 -21.01 3.49 -5.80
CA ASN A 291 -20.16 4.49 -5.16
C ASN A 291 -19.32 5.28 -6.19
N GLU A 292 -18.83 4.59 -7.21
CA GLU A 292 -18.10 5.18 -8.33
C GLU A 292 -18.98 6.12 -9.15
N ARG A 293 -20.27 5.78 -9.34
CA ARG A 293 -21.25 6.65 -10.00
C ARG A 293 -21.59 7.89 -9.19
N GLU A 294 -21.78 7.76 -7.88
CA GLU A 294 -22.02 8.91 -7.00
C GLU A 294 -20.83 9.87 -7.00
N LYS A 295 -19.60 9.34 -6.90
CA LYS A 295 -18.37 10.15 -7.04
C LYS A 295 -18.27 10.84 -8.40
N LEU A 296 -18.70 10.17 -9.48
CA LEU A 296 -18.71 10.78 -10.81
C LEU A 296 -19.73 11.93 -10.89
N LYS A 297 -20.90 11.79 -10.26
CA LYS A 297 -21.88 12.89 -10.15
C LYS A 297 -21.32 14.07 -9.37
N GLU A 298 -20.65 13.83 -8.25
CA GLU A 298 -19.95 14.89 -7.49
C GLU A 298 -18.85 15.56 -8.33
N ALA A 299 -18.10 14.80 -9.12
CA ALA A 299 -17.10 15.36 -10.03
C ALA A 299 -17.75 16.23 -11.13
N LEU A 300 -18.93 15.85 -11.63
CA LEU A 300 -19.69 16.65 -12.60
C LEU A 300 -20.23 17.94 -11.99
N SER A 301 -20.76 17.92 -10.76
CA SER A 301 -21.21 19.14 -10.09
C SER A 301 -20.05 20.11 -9.83
N LEU A 302 -18.88 19.59 -9.43
CA LEU A 302 -17.67 20.40 -9.27
C LEU A 302 -17.18 21.03 -10.57
N LEU A 303 -17.39 20.38 -11.72
CA LEU A 303 -17.07 20.95 -13.03
C LEU A 303 -17.98 22.13 -13.39
N GLU A 304 -19.27 22.05 -13.06
CA GLU A 304 -20.21 23.16 -13.23
C GLU A 304 -19.85 24.33 -12.31
N GLU A 305 -19.53 24.06 -11.04
CA GLU A 305 -19.03 25.08 -10.09
C GLU A 305 -17.73 25.73 -10.58
N ALA A 306 -16.78 24.94 -11.11
CA ALA A 306 -15.54 25.45 -11.65
C ALA A 306 -15.76 26.41 -12.83
N TYR A 307 -16.71 26.09 -13.72
CA TYR A 307 -17.05 26.97 -14.84
C TYR A 307 -17.65 28.30 -14.36
N LEU A 308 -18.47 28.26 -13.31
CA LEU A 308 -19.02 29.45 -12.68
C LEU A 308 -17.93 30.30 -11.99
N HIS A 309 -16.91 29.67 -11.39
CA HIS A 309 -15.75 30.40 -10.86
C HIS A 309 -14.90 31.05 -11.95
N LEU A 310 -14.74 30.38 -13.11
CA LEU A 310 -13.99 30.91 -14.25
C LEU A 310 -14.63 32.17 -14.82
N THR A 311 -15.95 32.18 -14.97
CA THR A 311 -16.71 33.35 -15.45
C THR A 311 -16.68 34.52 -14.47
N LYS A 312 -16.54 34.24 -13.16
CA LYS A 312 -16.35 35.24 -12.11
C LYS A 312 -14.89 35.71 -11.92
N HIS A 313 -13.96 35.28 -12.78
CA HIS A 313 -12.53 35.55 -12.66
C HIS A 313 -11.89 35.09 -11.33
N ASN A 314 -12.50 34.10 -10.66
CA ASN A 314 -11.93 33.49 -9.45
C ASN A 314 -11.13 32.23 -9.83
N TYR A 315 -9.89 32.45 -10.28
CA TYR A 315 -9.05 31.39 -10.85
C TYR A 315 -8.60 30.34 -9.82
N ALA A 316 -8.30 30.74 -8.58
CA ALA A 316 -7.86 29.82 -7.53
C ALA A 316 -8.95 28.80 -7.17
N ASN A 317 -10.17 29.27 -6.92
CA ASN A 317 -11.31 28.38 -6.64
C ASN A 317 -11.71 27.54 -7.86
N CYS A 318 -11.59 28.09 -9.08
CA CYS A 318 -11.79 27.32 -10.31
C CYS A 318 -10.82 26.13 -10.37
N TRP A 319 -9.53 26.38 -10.17
CA TRP A 319 -8.50 25.34 -10.18
C TRP A 319 -8.74 24.30 -9.08
N LEU A 320 -9.13 24.74 -7.87
CA LEU A 320 -9.49 23.86 -6.75
C LEU A 320 -10.61 22.89 -7.10
N SER A 321 -11.73 23.39 -7.64
CA SER A 321 -12.87 22.56 -8.01
C SER A 321 -12.51 21.58 -9.13
N LEU A 322 -11.74 22.02 -10.14
CA LEU A 322 -11.25 21.14 -11.21
C LEU A 322 -10.33 20.04 -10.70
N ARG A 323 -9.40 20.37 -9.81
CA ARG A 323 -8.48 19.41 -9.20
C ARG A 323 -9.20 18.42 -8.29
N ARG A 324 -10.18 18.88 -7.52
CA ARG A 324 -11.03 17.99 -6.71
C ARG A 324 -11.83 17.03 -7.60
N ALA A 325 -12.40 17.52 -8.70
CA ALA A 325 -13.08 16.67 -9.69
C ALA A 325 -12.12 15.63 -10.30
N LEU A 326 -10.91 16.03 -10.67
CA LEU A 326 -9.87 15.13 -11.19
C LEU A 326 -9.48 14.06 -10.16
N SER A 327 -9.28 14.46 -8.90
CA SER A 327 -8.95 13.55 -7.79
C SER A 327 -10.06 12.51 -7.55
N LEU A 328 -11.34 12.91 -7.64
CA LEU A 328 -12.46 11.98 -7.58
C LEU A 328 -12.44 10.98 -8.75
N ILE A 329 -12.20 11.46 -9.97
CA ILE A 329 -12.06 10.62 -11.17
C ILE A 329 -10.92 9.61 -11.03
N GLU A 330 -9.74 10.05 -10.59
CA GLU A 330 -8.60 9.17 -10.34
C GLU A 330 -8.90 8.15 -9.24
N SER A 331 -9.62 8.55 -8.18
CA SER A 331 -10.06 7.64 -7.12
C SER A 331 -10.99 6.55 -7.64
N ILE A 332 -11.85 6.88 -8.62
CA ILE A 332 -12.73 5.90 -9.29
C ILE A 332 -11.86 4.90 -10.07
N TYR A 333 -10.89 5.38 -10.86
CA TYR A 333 -10.02 4.51 -11.62
C TYR A 333 -9.24 3.54 -10.71
N ARG A 334 -8.66 4.05 -9.62
CA ARG A 334 -7.97 3.25 -8.60
C ARG A 334 -8.90 2.24 -7.92
N SER A 335 -10.15 2.62 -7.64
CA SER A 335 -11.17 1.72 -7.07
C SER A 335 -11.54 0.59 -8.03
N LEU A 336 -11.82 0.91 -9.30
CA LEU A 336 -12.15 -0.05 -10.33
C LEU A 336 -11.00 -1.04 -10.58
N ASP A 337 -9.77 -0.54 -10.70
CA ASP A 337 -8.60 -1.41 -10.87
C ASP A 337 -8.38 -2.32 -9.65
N PHE A 338 -8.51 -1.78 -8.44
CA PHE A 338 -8.44 -2.56 -7.21
C PHE A 338 -9.50 -3.68 -7.17
N MET A 339 -10.76 -3.36 -7.47
CA MET A 339 -11.85 -4.35 -7.52
C MET A 339 -11.60 -5.42 -8.57
N ARG A 340 -11.15 -5.04 -9.77
CA ARG A 340 -10.86 -5.97 -10.87
C ARG A 340 -9.70 -6.91 -10.51
N ARG A 341 -8.61 -6.36 -9.97
CA ARG A 341 -7.44 -7.13 -9.54
C ARG A 341 -7.79 -8.11 -8.42
N ARG A 342 -8.51 -7.65 -7.40
CA ARG A 342 -8.99 -8.52 -6.30
C ARG A 342 -9.91 -9.61 -6.81
N ALA A 343 -10.85 -9.29 -7.70
CA ALA A 343 -11.77 -10.29 -8.26
C ALA A 343 -11.04 -11.39 -9.02
N TYR A 344 -10.07 -11.00 -9.84
CA TYR A 344 -9.26 -11.91 -10.63
C TYR A 344 -8.40 -12.84 -9.75
N GLU A 345 -7.68 -12.28 -8.77
CA GLU A 345 -6.84 -13.06 -7.84
C GLU A 345 -7.67 -14.05 -7.01
N ASN A 346 -8.87 -13.65 -6.58
CA ASN A 346 -9.74 -14.48 -5.74
C ASN A 346 -10.56 -15.52 -6.54
N ALA A 347 -10.75 -15.31 -7.84
CA ALA A 347 -11.49 -16.25 -8.72
C ALA A 347 -10.87 -17.66 -8.72
N ILE A 348 -9.55 -17.75 -8.61
CA ILE A 348 -8.79 -19.01 -8.67
C ILE A 348 -9.08 -19.90 -7.46
N TYR A 349 -9.35 -19.31 -6.29
CA TYR A 349 -9.52 -20.04 -5.02
C TYR A 349 -10.98 -20.42 -4.73
N LEU A 350 -11.94 -19.66 -5.28
CA LEU A 350 -13.37 -19.88 -5.07
C LEU A 350 -13.86 -21.31 -5.42
N PRO A 351 -13.36 -21.99 -6.48
CA PRO A 351 -13.69 -23.37 -6.78
C PRO A 351 -13.45 -24.34 -5.60
N ALA A 352 -12.46 -24.10 -4.75
CA ALA A 352 -12.18 -24.98 -3.61
C ALA A 352 -13.30 -24.97 -2.55
N PHE A 353 -13.89 -23.79 -2.30
CA PHE A 353 -15.06 -23.68 -1.43
C PHE A 353 -16.26 -24.46 -1.99
N PHE A 354 -16.55 -24.25 -3.27
CA PHE A 354 -17.69 -24.90 -3.91
C PHE A 354 -17.48 -26.40 -4.16
N ALA A 355 -16.26 -26.90 -4.16
CA ALA A 355 -15.97 -28.34 -4.15
C ALA A 355 -16.52 -29.00 -2.88
N ILE A 356 -16.31 -28.39 -1.70
CA ILE A 356 -16.85 -28.89 -0.41
C ILE A 356 -18.38 -28.91 -0.45
N TYR A 357 -18.99 -27.82 -0.93
CA TYR A 357 -20.43 -27.72 -1.07
C TYR A 357 -20.99 -28.75 -2.05
N SER A 358 -20.36 -28.92 -3.21
CA SER A 358 -20.79 -29.88 -4.23
C SER A 358 -20.72 -31.32 -3.76
N VAL A 359 -19.63 -31.71 -3.08
CA VAL A 359 -19.52 -33.06 -2.50
C VAL A 359 -20.56 -33.26 -1.40
N SER A 360 -20.81 -32.26 -0.56
CA SER A 360 -21.84 -32.32 0.48
C SER A 360 -23.26 -32.47 -0.11
N LEU A 361 -23.55 -31.77 -1.21
CA LEU A 361 -24.80 -31.93 -1.97
C LEU A 361 -24.91 -33.33 -2.60
N GLY A 362 -23.84 -33.84 -3.22
CA GLY A 362 -23.81 -35.16 -3.81
C GLY A 362 -24.03 -36.27 -2.78
N LEU A 363 -23.45 -36.11 -1.58
CA LEU A 363 -23.70 -36.97 -0.42
C LEU A 363 -25.18 -36.93 0.01
N PHE A 364 -25.77 -35.75 0.08
CA PHE A 364 -27.16 -35.54 0.53
C PHE A 364 -28.20 -36.13 -0.44
N LEU A 365 -28.00 -35.91 -1.75
CA LEU A 365 -28.95 -36.28 -2.78
C LEU A 365 -28.96 -37.80 -3.05
N SER A 366 -27.84 -38.51 -2.89
CA SER A 366 -27.74 -39.95 -3.22
C SER A 366 -27.27 -40.85 -2.06
N GLU A 367 -27.78 -42.09 -2.04
CA GLU A 367 -27.35 -43.13 -1.08
C GLU A 367 -26.26 -44.04 -1.63
N SER A 368 -26.22 -44.27 -2.95
CA SER A 368 -25.25 -45.18 -3.56
C SER A 368 -23.89 -44.50 -3.78
N GLU A 369 -22.81 -45.16 -3.38
CA GLU A 369 -21.42 -44.66 -3.47
C GLU A 369 -21.06 -44.13 -4.86
N LYS A 370 -21.36 -44.88 -5.93
CA LYS A 370 -21.06 -44.46 -7.31
C LYS A 370 -21.81 -43.19 -7.72
N LYS A 371 -23.12 -43.12 -7.45
CA LYS A 371 -23.94 -41.95 -7.80
C LYS A 371 -23.58 -40.72 -6.95
N LYS A 372 -23.11 -40.88 -5.70
CA LYS A 372 -22.65 -39.74 -4.88
C LYS A 372 -21.49 -39.02 -5.56
N VAL A 373 -20.49 -39.78 -6.04
CA VAL A 373 -19.33 -39.21 -6.74
C VAL A 373 -19.76 -38.54 -8.04
N ILE A 374 -20.50 -39.24 -8.91
CA ILE A 374 -20.96 -38.69 -10.20
C ILE A 374 -21.77 -37.40 -9.99
N LEU A 375 -22.72 -37.43 -9.05
CA LEU A 375 -23.55 -36.26 -8.76
C LEU A 375 -22.75 -35.10 -8.18
N SER A 376 -21.71 -35.37 -7.39
CA SER A 376 -20.79 -34.34 -6.89
C SER A 376 -20.03 -33.66 -8.03
N PHE A 377 -19.59 -34.41 -9.05
CA PHE A 377 -18.96 -33.82 -10.23
C PHE A 377 -19.98 -33.03 -11.08
N CYS A 378 -21.17 -33.56 -11.32
CA CYS A 378 -22.22 -32.86 -12.07
C CYS A 378 -22.64 -31.56 -11.40
N MET A 379 -22.87 -31.57 -10.07
CA MET A 379 -23.22 -30.37 -9.32
C MET A 379 -22.06 -29.37 -9.30
N TYR A 380 -20.81 -29.83 -9.25
CA TYR A 380 -19.65 -28.95 -9.24
C TYR A 380 -19.52 -28.21 -10.57
N SER A 381 -19.66 -28.93 -11.70
CA SER A 381 -19.69 -28.32 -13.03
C SER A 381 -20.85 -27.32 -13.18
N ALA A 382 -22.03 -27.64 -12.67
CA ALA A 382 -23.18 -26.72 -12.69
C ALA A 382 -22.92 -25.45 -11.84
N ILE A 383 -22.29 -25.59 -10.67
CA ILE A 383 -21.92 -24.46 -9.82
C ILE A 383 -20.84 -23.59 -10.49
N LEU A 384 -19.81 -24.20 -11.10
CA LEU A 384 -18.80 -23.44 -11.83
C LEU A 384 -19.40 -22.66 -13.02
N ALA A 385 -20.33 -23.26 -13.76
CA ALA A 385 -21.07 -22.58 -14.81
C ALA A 385 -21.91 -21.42 -14.28
N SER A 386 -22.58 -21.62 -13.12
CA SER A 386 -23.30 -20.53 -12.45
C SER A 386 -22.36 -19.41 -12.01
N LEU A 387 -21.18 -19.73 -11.45
CA LEU A 387 -20.19 -18.72 -11.05
C LEU A 387 -19.60 -17.95 -12.22
N PHE A 388 -19.49 -18.55 -13.41
CA PHE A 388 -19.12 -17.82 -14.61
C PHE A 388 -20.10 -16.70 -14.96
N ILE A 389 -21.39 -16.90 -14.65
CA ILE A 389 -22.47 -15.94 -14.87
C ILE A 389 -22.69 -15.06 -13.65
N VAL A 390 -22.18 -15.37 -12.46
CA VAL A 390 -22.49 -14.62 -11.23
C VAL A 390 -21.29 -13.83 -10.73
N TYR A 391 -20.11 -14.45 -10.68
CA TYR A 391 -18.91 -13.86 -10.11
C TYR A 391 -18.09 -13.11 -11.18
N PRO A 392 -17.87 -11.79 -11.05
CA PRO A 392 -17.27 -10.96 -12.10
C PRO A 392 -15.84 -11.36 -12.46
N GLY A 393 -15.03 -11.78 -11.49
CA GLY A 393 -13.64 -12.19 -11.72
C GLY A 393 -13.48 -13.47 -12.53
N MET A 394 -14.54 -14.30 -12.63
CA MET A 394 -14.49 -15.61 -13.29
C MET A 394 -14.33 -15.47 -14.81
N GLN A 395 -15.01 -14.50 -15.41
CA GLN A 395 -14.96 -14.27 -16.86
C GLN A 395 -13.54 -13.91 -17.31
N ARG A 396 -12.84 -13.05 -16.56
CA ARG A 396 -11.43 -12.73 -16.82
C ARG A 396 -10.47 -13.87 -16.50
N ALA A 397 -10.72 -14.64 -15.43
CA ALA A 397 -9.90 -15.79 -15.09
C ALA A 397 -9.92 -16.87 -16.20
N VAL A 398 -11.08 -17.05 -16.84
CA VAL A 398 -11.26 -18.00 -17.95
C VAL A 398 -10.82 -17.43 -19.30
N ALA A 399 -11.05 -16.15 -19.58
CA ALA A 399 -10.69 -15.52 -20.86
C ALA A 399 -9.21 -15.07 -20.94
N GLY A 400 -8.50 -14.99 -19.82
CA GLY A 400 -7.12 -14.50 -19.75
C GLY A 400 -6.06 -15.59 -19.86
N GLU A 401 -4.79 -15.17 -19.75
CA GLU A 401 -3.59 -16.01 -19.90
C GLU A 401 -3.48 -17.16 -18.87
N ARG A 402 -4.26 -17.13 -17.79
CA ARG A 402 -4.17 -18.06 -16.66
C ARG A 402 -5.25 -19.14 -16.62
N ILE A 403 -5.99 -19.37 -17.72
CA ILE A 403 -7.04 -20.40 -17.80
C ILE A 403 -6.56 -21.78 -17.32
N LEU A 404 -5.31 -22.17 -17.65
CA LEU A 404 -4.74 -23.44 -17.23
C LEU A 404 -4.60 -23.54 -15.70
N THR A 405 -4.21 -22.45 -15.03
CA THR A 405 -4.13 -22.41 -13.56
C THR A 405 -5.51 -22.51 -12.93
N PHE A 406 -6.50 -21.81 -13.48
CA PHE A 406 -7.87 -21.88 -13.00
C PHE A 406 -8.45 -23.30 -13.12
N LEU A 407 -8.26 -23.95 -14.29
CA LEU A 407 -8.73 -25.32 -14.53
C LEU A 407 -8.02 -26.33 -13.63
N SER A 408 -6.69 -26.25 -13.50
CA SER A 408 -5.92 -27.16 -12.66
C SER A 408 -6.31 -27.04 -11.18
N PHE A 409 -6.47 -25.83 -10.64
CA PHE A 409 -6.96 -25.62 -9.27
C PHE A 409 -8.38 -26.14 -9.09
N SER A 410 -9.27 -25.93 -10.07
CA SER A 410 -10.66 -26.41 -10.02
C SER A 410 -10.75 -27.94 -10.04
N ILE A 411 -9.92 -28.63 -10.82
CA ILE A 411 -9.86 -30.09 -10.87
C ILE A 411 -9.22 -30.64 -9.58
N LEU A 412 -8.12 -30.02 -9.14
CA LEU A 412 -7.42 -30.44 -7.94
C LEU A 412 -8.31 -30.30 -6.69
N SER A 413 -9.09 -29.23 -6.59
CA SER A 413 -9.96 -29.01 -5.43
C SER A 413 -11.04 -30.07 -5.28
N ILE A 414 -11.76 -30.41 -6.36
CA ILE A 414 -12.80 -31.46 -6.32
C ILE A 414 -12.20 -32.84 -6.07
N LEU A 415 -11.01 -33.13 -6.60
CA LEU A 415 -10.30 -34.38 -6.35
C LEU A 415 -9.87 -34.49 -4.89
N ILE A 416 -9.21 -33.46 -4.33
CA ILE A 416 -8.75 -33.46 -2.93
C ILE A 416 -9.95 -33.66 -1.99
N VAL A 417 -11.03 -32.88 -2.16
CA VAL A 417 -12.22 -32.99 -1.31
C VAL A 417 -12.88 -34.37 -1.46
N SER A 418 -12.97 -34.91 -2.68
CA SER A 418 -13.53 -36.24 -2.92
C SER A 418 -12.68 -37.36 -2.29
N ILE A 419 -11.35 -37.29 -2.41
CA ILE A 419 -10.43 -38.25 -1.78
C ILE A 419 -10.57 -38.18 -0.25
N MET A 420 -10.61 -36.97 0.31
CA MET A 420 -10.74 -36.76 1.76
C MET A 420 -12.06 -37.32 2.31
N ILE A 421 -13.16 -37.14 1.59
CA ILE A 421 -14.50 -37.55 2.06
C ILE A 421 -14.81 -39.02 1.78
N PHE A 422 -14.49 -39.54 0.58
CA PHE A 422 -14.89 -40.88 0.16
C PHE A 422 -13.82 -41.95 0.40
N TRP A 423 -12.54 -41.58 0.35
CA TRP A 423 -11.42 -42.53 0.33
C TRP A 423 -10.70 -42.61 1.68
N ALA A 424 -10.43 -41.46 2.34
CA ALA A 424 -9.74 -41.44 3.64
C ALA A 424 -10.40 -42.33 4.71
N PRO A 425 -11.74 -42.39 4.86
CA PRO A 425 -12.39 -43.28 5.83
C PRO A 425 -12.23 -44.78 5.51
N LYS A 426 -11.96 -45.15 4.24
CA LYS A 426 -11.81 -46.55 3.82
C LYS A 426 -10.39 -47.07 4.01
N VAL A 427 -9.39 -46.19 3.86
CA VAL A 427 -7.96 -46.53 3.96
C VAL A 427 -7.49 -46.55 5.41
N TRP A 428 -8.01 -45.66 6.26
CA TRP A 428 -7.71 -45.65 7.70
C TRP A 428 -8.77 -46.42 8.50
N LYS A 429 -8.79 -47.76 8.37
CA LYS A 429 -9.54 -48.61 9.30
C LYS A 429 -8.73 -48.82 10.58
N GLU A 430 -9.20 -48.25 11.69
CA GLU A 430 -8.64 -48.52 13.02
C GLU A 430 -9.00 -49.94 13.48
N SER A 431 -8.07 -50.60 14.19
CA SER A 431 -8.30 -51.91 14.79
C SER A 431 -9.40 -51.82 15.85
N SER A 432 -10.52 -52.50 15.63
CA SER A 432 -11.61 -52.62 16.59
C SER A 432 -11.13 -53.38 17.83
N LEU A 433 -11.03 -52.69 18.96
CA LEU A 433 -10.98 -53.33 20.28
C LEU A 433 -12.41 -53.79 20.62
N GLU A 434 -12.60 -55.08 20.91
CA GLU A 434 -13.88 -55.59 21.43
C GLU A 434 -14.28 -54.80 22.68
N GLY A 435 -15.49 -54.22 22.64
CA GLY A 435 -16.08 -53.48 23.76
C GLY A 435 -15.96 -51.94 23.73
N ARG A 436 -15.13 -51.32 22.87
CA ARG A 436 -15.10 -49.85 22.71
C ARG A 436 -15.24 -49.42 21.25
N VAL A 437 -16.34 -48.73 20.95
CA VAL A 437 -16.53 -48.07 19.65
C VAL A 437 -15.54 -46.89 19.55
N SER A 438 -14.66 -46.90 18.55
CA SER A 438 -13.80 -45.75 18.26
C SER A 438 -14.66 -44.53 17.93
N ILE A 439 -14.33 -43.37 18.51
CA ILE A 439 -15.03 -42.10 18.29
C ILE A 439 -15.04 -41.76 16.79
N ARG A 440 -14.00 -42.10 16.04
CA ARG A 440 -13.88 -41.79 14.60
C ARG A 440 -14.85 -42.59 13.73
N SER A 441 -14.97 -43.90 13.98
CA SER A 441 -15.93 -44.73 13.23
C SER A 441 -17.38 -44.36 13.58
N ALA A 442 -17.64 -44.05 14.86
CA ALA A 442 -18.95 -43.58 15.32
C ALA A 442 -19.37 -42.30 14.61
N ILE A 443 -18.47 -41.32 14.44
CA ILE A 443 -18.77 -40.05 13.75
C ILE A 443 -19.27 -40.29 12.32
N ALA A 444 -18.58 -41.10 11.53
CA ALA A 444 -19.00 -41.40 10.15
C ALA A 444 -20.39 -42.04 10.09
N THR A 445 -20.67 -42.97 11.01
CA THR A 445 -21.99 -43.59 11.12
C THR A 445 -23.06 -42.59 11.55
N ILE A 446 -22.77 -41.72 12.52
CA ILE A 446 -23.67 -40.67 13.02
C ILE A 446 -24.03 -39.69 11.89
N PHE A 447 -23.06 -39.21 11.12
CA PHE A 447 -23.32 -38.32 9.98
C PHE A 447 -24.16 -39.01 8.88
N SER A 448 -23.91 -40.29 8.61
CA SER A 448 -24.72 -41.06 7.66
C SER A 448 -26.16 -41.24 8.14
N ILE A 449 -26.38 -41.48 9.44
CA ILE A 449 -27.73 -41.59 10.02
C ILE A 449 -28.43 -40.23 10.01
N ALA A 450 -27.75 -39.17 10.45
CA ALA A 450 -28.28 -37.80 10.48
C ALA A 450 -28.78 -37.38 9.09
N LYS A 451 -27.98 -37.61 8.04
CA LYS A 451 -28.35 -37.34 6.65
C LYS A 451 -29.68 -38.01 6.24
N ARG A 452 -29.84 -39.30 6.56
CA ARG A 452 -31.07 -40.05 6.24
C ARG A 452 -32.28 -39.48 6.98
N GLN A 453 -32.08 -39.01 8.21
CA GLN A 453 -33.13 -38.41 9.02
C GLN A 453 -33.58 -37.05 8.49
N VAL A 454 -32.64 -36.21 8.02
CA VAL A 454 -32.97 -34.94 7.33
C VAL A 454 -33.87 -35.20 6.12
N LYS A 455 -33.54 -36.21 5.30
CA LYS A 455 -34.24 -36.52 4.05
C LYS A 455 -35.67 -37.07 4.26
N ARG A 456 -35.94 -37.69 5.40
CA ARG A 456 -37.25 -38.28 5.72
C ARG A 456 -38.33 -37.22 5.97
N ARG A 457 -37.97 -36.02 6.46
CA ARG A 457 -38.92 -34.92 6.79
C ARG A 457 -38.69 -33.68 5.93
N ARG A 458 -39.10 -33.78 4.66
CA ARG A 458 -38.79 -32.82 3.59
C ARG A 458 -39.21 -31.37 3.88
N ILE A 459 -40.43 -31.15 4.41
CA ILE A 459 -40.95 -29.80 4.67
C ILE A 459 -40.11 -29.08 5.74
N ARG A 460 -39.85 -29.77 6.86
CA ARG A 460 -39.03 -29.24 7.95
C ARG A 460 -37.62 -28.87 7.46
N CYS A 461 -36.98 -29.81 6.79
CA CYS A 461 -35.66 -29.61 6.20
C CYS A 461 -35.66 -28.39 5.26
N GLY A 462 -36.69 -28.28 4.42
CA GLY A 462 -36.85 -27.15 3.49
C GLY A 462 -36.90 -25.81 4.23
N LEU A 463 -37.74 -25.68 5.26
CA LEU A 463 -37.88 -24.44 6.03
C LEU A 463 -36.58 -24.04 6.76
N THR A 464 -35.88 -25.00 7.38
CA THR A 464 -34.59 -24.72 8.04
C THR A 464 -33.50 -24.36 7.04
N LEU A 465 -33.49 -25.03 5.89
CA LEU A 465 -32.52 -24.80 4.83
C LEU A 465 -32.74 -23.42 4.20
N ILE A 466 -33.99 -23.04 3.91
CA ILE A 466 -34.34 -21.70 3.41
C ILE A 466 -33.96 -20.62 4.44
N SER A 467 -34.22 -20.84 5.73
CA SER A 467 -33.86 -19.85 6.77
C SER A 467 -32.35 -19.62 6.84
N ILE A 468 -31.56 -20.70 6.81
CA ILE A 468 -30.09 -20.61 6.81
C ILE A 468 -29.57 -20.02 5.49
N MET A 469 -30.18 -20.40 4.36
CA MET A 469 -29.86 -19.86 3.03
C MET A 469 -30.09 -18.35 2.99
N LEU A 470 -31.22 -17.86 3.50
CA LEU A 470 -31.54 -16.44 3.59
C LEU A 470 -30.58 -15.69 4.52
N LEU A 471 -30.16 -16.30 5.64
CA LEU A 471 -29.16 -15.69 6.51
C LEU A 471 -27.84 -15.46 5.78
N VAL A 472 -27.32 -16.49 5.11
CA VAL A 472 -26.04 -16.39 4.39
C VAL A 472 -26.19 -15.46 3.19
N MET A 473 -27.32 -15.52 2.48
CA MET A 473 -27.64 -14.59 1.39
C MET A 473 -27.65 -13.13 1.87
N ALA A 474 -28.30 -12.83 3.00
CA ALA A 474 -28.33 -11.50 3.61
C ALA A 474 -26.93 -11.06 4.07
N PHE A 475 -26.17 -11.96 4.70
CA PHE A 475 -24.77 -11.72 5.06
C PHE A 475 -23.94 -11.38 3.82
N THR A 476 -24.13 -12.09 2.71
CA THR A 476 -23.38 -11.79 1.48
C THR A 476 -23.84 -10.51 0.81
N ALA A 477 -25.13 -10.31 0.60
CA ALA A 477 -25.68 -9.27 -0.26
C ALA A 477 -25.85 -7.91 0.42
N PHE A 478 -26.16 -7.88 1.72
CA PHE A 478 -26.53 -6.64 2.42
C PHE A 478 -25.44 -6.10 3.33
N THR A 479 -24.30 -6.77 3.44
CA THR A 479 -23.20 -6.25 4.27
C THR A 479 -21.99 -5.92 3.46
N SER A 480 -21.50 -4.72 3.72
CA SER A 480 -20.39 -4.12 3.02
C SER A 480 -19.18 -4.22 3.92
N PHE A 481 -18.21 -5.02 3.53
CA PHE A 481 -16.89 -5.06 4.13
C PHE A 481 -15.92 -4.77 3.00
N GLY A 482 -15.43 -3.54 2.91
CA GLY A 482 -14.71 -3.09 1.73
C GLY A 482 -13.65 -2.04 2.05
N SER A 483 -12.62 -1.98 1.20
CA SER A 483 -11.61 -0.92 1.28
C SER A 483 -12.02 0.25 0.40
N VAL A 484 -12.23 1.42 1.01
CA VAL A 484 -12.58 2.66 0.31
C VAL A 484 -11.35 3.54 0.24
N TYR A 485 -11.04 4.06 -0.95
CA TYR A 485 -10.00 5.08 -1.09
C TYR A 485 -10.51 6.43 -0.58
N GLY A 486 -9.83 7.01 0.39
CA GLY A 486 -10.18 8.29 1.00
C GLY A 486 -9.12 8.78 1.99
N ILE A 487 -9.50 9.75 2.83
CA ILE A 487 -8.60 10.32 3.83
C ILE A 487 -8.52 9.35 5.02
N LEU A 488 -7.30 8.93 5.34
CA LEU A 488 -6.91 8.21 6.55
C LEU A 488 -6.41 9.20 7.59
N SER A 489 -6.57 8.87 8.87
CA SER A 489 -6.00 9.64 9.97
C SER A 489 -5.23 8.72 10.92
N LYS A 490 -4.07 9.18 11.39
CA LYS A 490 -3.24 8.48 12.38
C LYS A 490 -2.77 9.47 13.43
N THR A 491 -3.18 9.26 14.68
CA THR A 491 -2.73 10.07 15.81
C THR A 491 -1.39 9.58 16.33
N MET A 492 -0.48 10.50 16.60
CA MET A 492 0.82 10.26 17.20
C MET A 492 0.99 11.15 18.44
N PRO A 493 1.60 10.65 19.52
CA PRO A 493 1.92 11.48 20.67
C PRO A 493 2.94 12.55 20.27
N ALA A 494 2.67 13.80 20.61
CA ALA A 494 3.55 14.93 20.33
C ALA A 494 4.39 15.28 21.56
N ASN A 495 5.69 15.47 21.37
CA ASN A 495 6.60 15.92 22.43
C ASN A 495 6.56 17.44 22.67
N VAL A 496 5.80 18.19 21.87
CA VAL A 496 5.79 19.66 21.88
C VAL A 496 4.34 20.15 21.92
N MET A 497 4.07 21.15 22.76
CA MET A 497 2.81 21.92 22.79
C MET A 497 2.76 22.90 21.61
N ALA A 498 2.83 22.38 20.40
CA ALA A 498 2.75 23.18 19.20
C ALA A 498 1.32 23.15 18.66
N VAL A 499 0.80 24.31 18.25
CA VAL A 499 -0.53 24.45 17.68
C VAL A 499 -0.36 24.96 16.25
N GLY A 500 -0.76 24.14 15.27
CA GLY A 500 -0.62 24.50 13.86
C GLY A 500 -0.90 23.34 12.93
N ILE A 501 -1.03 23.66 11.64
CA ILE A 501 -1.19 22.72 10.54
C ILE A 501 0.10 22.73 9.74
N PHE A 502 0.70 21.56 9.61
CA PHE A 502 1.87 21.32 8.78
C PHE A 502 1.43 20.61 7.51
N VAL A 503 1.97 21.03 6.37
CA VAL A 503 1.64 20.50 5.04
C VAL A 503 2.92 20.17 4.29
N GLU A 504 2.99 18.94 3.77
CA GLU A 504 4.08 18.49 2.88
C GLU A 504 3.52 17.66 1.72
N ARG A 505 4.21 17.65 0.58
CA ARG A 505 3.93 16.70 -0.51
C ARG A 505 4.92 15.55 -0.43
N SER A 506 4.63 14.60 0.46
CA SER A 506 5.42 13.38 0.61
C SER A 506 4.50 12.16 0.61
N PRO A 507 4.57 11.28 -0.41
CA PRO A 507 3.92 9.98 -0.32
C PRO A 507 4.69 9.09 0.67
N GLU A 508 3.98 8.27 1.45
CA GLU A 508 4.56 7.41 2.51
C GLU A 508 5.70 6.49 2.03
N ASP A 509 5.76 6.18 0.73
CA ASP A 509 6.69 5.23 0.13
C ASP A 509 7.86 5.85 -0.67
N ARG A 510 7.99 7.19 -0.75
CA ARG A 510 9.09 7.81 -1.52
C ARG A 510 10.00 8.67 -0.65
N SER A 511 11.31 8.44 -0.79
CA SER A 511 12.39 9.32 -0.29
C SER A 511 12.57 10.61 -1.11
N VAL A 512 11.70 10.85 -2.10
CA VAL A 512 11.78 12.01 -3.00
C VAL A 512 10.80 13.06 -2.51
N LEU A 513 11.34 14.17 -2.00
CA LEU A 513 10.61 15.38 -1.68
C LEU A 513 9.92 15.90 -2.96
N ILE A 514 8.61 16.19 -2.90
CA ILE A 514 7.93 16.92 -3.98
C ILE A 514 7.80 18.37 -3.51
N PRO A 515 8.35 19.34 -4.26
CA PRO A 515 8.40 20.71 -3.79
C PRO A 515 7.02 21.37 -3.81
N LEU A 516 6.79 22.21 -2.81
CA LEU A 516 5.75 23.23 -2.80
C LEU A 516 6.24 24.47 -3.55
N SER A 517 5.32 25.34 -3.93
CA SER A 517 5.55 26.52 -4.75
C SER A 517 5.02 27.79 -4.06
N GLU A 518 5.46 28.97 -4.49
CA GLU A 518 4.92 30.22 -3.96
C GLU A 518 3.42 30.40 -4.23
N SER A 519 2.89 29.82 -5.31
CA SER A 519 1.45 29.79 -5.54
C SER A 519 0.69 28.99 -4.48
N ASP A 520 1.31 27.96 -3.88
CA ASP A 520 0.72 27.21 -2.77
C ASP A 520 0.59 28.09 -1.51
N ILE A 521 1.55 29.01 -1.29
CA ILE A 521 1.48 29.98 -0.19
C ILE A 521 0.32 30.96 -0.41
N LYS A 522 0.22 31.57 -1.60
CA LYS A 522 -0.89 32.49 -1.94
C LYS A 522 -2.26 31.82 -1.79
N MET A 523 -2.34 30.56 -2.20
CA MET A 523 -3.56 29.77 -2.07
C MET A 523 -3.94 29.49 -0.61
N LEU A 524 -2.97 29.26 0.27
CA LEU A 524 -3.21 29.14 1.71
C LEU A 524 -3.67 30.48 2.31
N GLU A 525 -3.14 31.61 1.86
CA GLU A 525 -3.60 32.95 2.24
C GLU A 525 -5.07 33.16 1.84
N ASP A 526 -5.46 32.76 0.62
CA ASP A 526 -6.85 32.80 0.15
C ASP A 526 -7.79 31.91 0.98
N LEU A 527 -7.27 30.79 1.51
CA LEU A 527 -7.94 29.90 2.45
C LEU A 527 -7.91 30.42 3.91
N LYS A 528 -7.53 31.68 4.11
CA LYS A 528 -7.50 32.37 5.42
C LYS A 528 -6.50 31.75 6.42
N ALA A 529 -5.39 31.22 5.92
CA ALA A 529 -4.27 30.82 6.78
C ALA A 529 -3.58 32.05 7.38
N GLN A 530 -3.21 31.95 8.66
CA GLN A 530 -2.45 32.96 9.40
C GLN A 530 -1.07 32.41 9.79
N MET A 531 -0.10 33.29 9.98
CA MET A 531 1.25 32.94 10.47
C MET A 531 1.94 31.85 9.63
N ILE A 532 1.99 32.05 8.32
CA ILE A 532 2.57 31.09 7.38
C ILE A 532 4.10 31.08 7.51
N ALA A 533 4.66 29.90 7.79
CA ALA A 533 6.08 29.64 7.92
C ALA A 533 6.52 28.57 6.88
N PRO A 534 6.98 29.00 5.69
CA PRO A 534 7.55 28.11 4.71
C PRO A 534 8.98 27.71 5.12
N LYS A 535 9.33 26.45 4.88
CA LYS A 535 10.72 25.96 4.93
C LYS A 535 11.20 25.72 3.52
N VAL A 536 12.33 26.32 3.18
CA VAL A 536 13.05 26.03 1.94
C VAL A 536 14.25 25.16 2.26
N GLU A 537 14.49 24.13 1.46
CA GLU A 537 15.70 23.32 1.56
C GLU A 537 16.17 22.86 0.19
N ASN A 538 17.40 22.36 0.10
CA ASN A 538 17.90 21.80 -1.14
C ASN A 538 17.34 20.40 -1.42
N MET A 539 17.27 20.04 -2.71
CA MET A 539 17.12 18.63 -3.06
C MET A 539 18.40 17.86 -2.77
N PRO A 540 18.31 16.58 -2.33
CA PRO A 540 19.49 15.76 -2.08
C PRO A 540 20.34 15.61 -3.35
N SER A 541 21.61 16.00 -3.26
CA SER A 541 22.58 15.96 -4.36
C SER A 541 23.89 15.29 -3.93
N LEU A 542 24.61 14.71 -4.90
CA LEU A 542 25.98 14.21 -4.73
C LEU A 542 27.02 15.35 -4.78
N ASN A 543 26.72 16.41 -5.54
CA ASN A 543 27.61 17.54 -5.77
C ASN A 543 27.36 18.65 -4.73
N PRO A 544 28.40 19.42 -4.35
CA PRO A 544 28.22 20.57 -3.47
C PRO A 544 27.30 21.61 -4.11
N ILE A 545 26.49 22.23 -3.27
CA ILE A 545 25.41 23.15 -3.64
C ILE A 545 25.93 24.58 -3.67
N ALA A 546 26.79 24.90 -2.71
CA ALA A 546 27.49 26.17 -2.62
C ALA A 546 28.94 25.94 -2.20
N GLN A 547 29.81 26.91 -2.53
CA GLN A 547 31.19 26.94 -2.11
C GLN A 547 31.50 28.30 -1.50
N ILE A 548 32.05 28.30 -0.28
CA ILE A 548 32.48 29.51 0.41
C ILE A 548 33.98 29.69 0.13
N SER A 549 34.35 30.85 -0.43
CA SER A 549 35.74 31.19 -0.75
C SER A 549 36.26 32.31 0.16
N ILE A 550 37.31 32.02 0.93
CA ILE A 550 37.99 33.00 1.80
C ILE A 550 39.50 32.89 1.58
N GLY A 551 40.07 33.89 0.90
CA GLY A 551 41.48 33.85 0.49
C GLY A 551 41.76 32.61 -0.37
N ASN A 552 42.69 31.75 0.08
CA ASN A 552 43.04 30.48 -0.57
C ASN A 552 42.25 29.26 -0.05
N LYS A 553 41.33 29.44 0.92
CA LYS A 553 40.53 28.34 1.48
C LYS A 553 39.16 28.29 0.81
N VAL A 554 38.78 27.10 0.34
CA VAL A 554 37.45 26.81 -0.20
C VAL A 554 36.80 25.76 0.69
N LYS A 555 35.55 26.02 1.10
CA LYS A 555 34.73 25.05 1.84
C LYS A 555 33.47 24.73 1.03
N ASP A 556 33.25 23.44 0.81
CA ASP A 556 32.05 22.91 0.17
C ASP A 556 30.88 22.85 1.15
N ILE A 557 29.70 23.25 0.66
CA ILE A 557 28.43 23.26 1.39
C ILE A 557 27.46 22.36 0.66
N TYR A 558 26.82 21.46 1.39
CA TYR A 558 25.90 20.45 0.86
C TYR A 558 24.45 20.69 1.24
N GLY A 559 24.18 21.63 2.16
CA GLY A 559 22.83 21.96 2.60
C GLY A 559 22.55 23.45 2.62
N VAL A 560 21.34 23.82 2.20
CA VAL A 560 20.79 25.17 2.36
C VAL A 560 19.45 25.02 3.06
N ILE A 561 19.20 25.83 4.08
CA ILE A 561 17.87 25.96 4.69
C ILE A 561 17.44 27.43 4.66
N GLY A 562 16.26 27.68 4.13
CA GLY A 562 15.62 28.98 4.11
C GLY A 562 14.47 29.05 5.10
N PHE A 563 14.50 30.01 6.01
CA PHE A 563 13.41 30.29 6.96
C PHE A 563 13.15 31.78 7.08
N LEU A 564 11.93 32.14 7.49
CA LEU A 564 11.68 33.43 8.11
C LEU A 564 11.68 33.25 9.63
N PHE A 565 12.75 33.71 10.30
CA PHE A 565 12.97 33.42 11.73
C PHE A 565 11.81 33.86 12.63
N GLN A 566 11.15 34.97 12.32
CA GLN A 566 10.05 35.52 13.11
C GLN A 566 8.83 34.59 13.15
N THR A 567 8.46 34.00 12.02
CA THR A 567 7.29 33.11 11.93
C THR A 567 7.63 31.70 12.38
N GLU A 568 8.82 31.21 12.04
CA GLU A 568 9.29 29.86 12.37
C GLU A 568 9.51 29.67 13.89
N GLN A 569 9.88 30.73 14.61
CA GLN A 569 10.09 30.69 16.07
C GLN A 569 8.86 30.19 16.85
N GLN A 570 7.64 30.48 16.38
CA GLN A 570 6.41 30.07 17.06
C GLN A 570 6.17 28.56 17.01
N TYR A 571 6.76 27.86 16.04
CA TYR A 571 6.52 26.44 15.81
C TYR A 571 7.68 25.56 16.28
N THR A 572 8.92 25.91 15.93
CA THR A 572 10.09 25.04 16.13
C THR A 572 11.10 25.59 17.14
N ASN A 573 10.91 26.82 17.64
CA ASN A 573 11.78 27.51 18.60
C ASN A 573 13.28 27.45 18.20
N ILE A 574 13.58 27.62 16.91
CA ILE A 574 14.95 27.61 16.35
C ILE A 574 15.79 28.76 16.90
N TYR A 575 15.17 29.87 17.31
CA TYR A 575 15.89 31.01 17.90
C TYR A 575 16.77 30.62 19.10
N SER A 576 16.37 29.59 19.87
CA SER A 576 17.17 29.06 20.99
C SER A 576 18.55 28.53 20.61
N THR A 577 18.80 28.21 19.33
CA THR A 577 20.09 27.66 18.86
C THR A 577 20.99 28.73 18.24
N MET A 578 20.60 30.01 18.24
CA MET A 578 21.34 31.10 17.59
C MET A 578 22.34 31.77 18.54
N ILE A 579 23.51 32.13 18.01
CA ILE A 579 24.64 32.76 18.71
C ILE A 579 25.02 34.06 17.97
N ASP A 580 25.15 35.17 18.71
CA ASP A 580 25.52 36.50 18.18
C ASP A 580 24.65 37.00 17.00
N PHE A 581 23.37 36.60 16.97
CA PHE A 581 22.45 36.92 15.88
C PHE A 581 21.80 38.30 16.06
N LYS A 582 21.99 39.20 15.10
CA LYS A 582 21.28 40.48 15.02
C LYS A 582 20.18 40.43 13.96
N LEU A 583 18.94 40.60 14.41
CA LEU A 583 17.76 40.57 13.56
C LEU A 583 17.45 41.99 13.10
N ASP A 584 17.71 42.27 11.82
CA ASP A 584 17.29 43.53 11.19
C ASP A 584 16.09 43.23 10.30
N PRO A 585 14.87 43.69 10.63
CA PRO A 585 13.65 43.31 9.91
C PRO A 585 13.60 43.84 8.46
N GLU A 586 14.42 44.84 8.12
CA GLU A 586 14.46 45.42 6.78
C GLU A 586 15.59 44.86 5.90
N ASP A 587 16.60 44.22 6.49
CA ASP A 587 17.78 43.75 5.76
C ASP A 587 17.69 42.25 5.45
N ARG A 588 17.16 41.97 4.26
CA ARG A 588 16.91 40.60 3.75
C ARG A 588 18.17 39.88 3.26
N SER A 589 19.33 40.52 3.34
CA SER A 589 20.58 40.02 2.76
C SER A 589 21.53 39.54 3.85
N GLY A 590 21.60 38.22 4.03
CA GLY A 590 22.53 37.63 4.98
C GLY A 590 22.41 36.14 5.21
N ILE A 591 23.54 35.54 5.60
CA ILE A 591 23.64 34.12 5.94
C ILE A 591 23.97 33.90 7.41
N ILE A 592 23.59 32.74 7.92
CA ILE A 592 23.96 32.22 9.24
C ILE A 592 24.69 30.90 9.04
N LEU A 593 25.83 30.76 9.71
CA LEU A 593 26.73 29.60 9.59
C LEU A 593 26.83 28.85 10.92
N SER A 594 27.31 27.60 10.89
CA SER A 594 27.65 26.90 12.14
C SER A 594 28.74 27.64 12.91
N TYR A 595 28.63 27.69 14.24
CA TYR A 595 29.65 28.30 15.09
C TYR A 595 31.04 27.67 14.91
N ASN A 596 31.10 26.35 14.73
CA ASN A 596 32.35 25.63 14.49
C ASN A 596 32.97 26.04 13.15
N LEU A 597 32.14 26.16 12.11
CA LEU A 597 32.58 26.61 10.80
C LEU A 597 33.12 28.04 10.85
N GLY A 598 32.40 28.95 11.52
CA GLY A 598 32.83 30.34 11.72
C GLY A 598 34.18 30.44 12.42
N LYS A 599 34.37 29.68 13.50
CA LYS A 599 35.62 29.62 14.27
C LYS A 599 36.79 29.06 13.45
N ASN A 600 36.55 28.00 12.67
CA ASN A 600 37.58 27.34 11.85
C ASN A 600 38.05 28.22 10.68
N LEU A 601 37.15 29.02 10.12
CA LEU A 601 37.44 29.94 9.01
C LEU A 601 37.85 31.35 9.48
N GLY A 602 37.71 31.66 10.77
CA GLY A 602 38.06 32.97 11.35
C GLY A 602 37.07 34.08 11.01
N ILE A 603 35.81 33.75 10.74
CA ILE A 603 34.75 34.66 10.31
C ILE A 603 34.09 35.31 11.53
N LYS A 604 33.83 36.62 11.47
CA LYS A 604 33.06 37.37 12.46
C LYS A 604 31.72 37.83 11.89
N THR A 605 30.81 38.19 12.79
CA THR A 605 29.52 38.80 12.39
C THR A 605 29.78 40.15 11.71
N GLY A 606 29.16 40.36 10.55
CA GLY A 606 29.35 41.54 9.70
C GLY A 606 30.37 41.38 8.57
N ASP A 607 31.15 40.29 8.54
CA ASP A 607 32.08 40.03 7.44
C ASP A 607 31.32 39.76 6.12
N ARG A 608 31.92 40.15 4.99
CA ARG A 608 31.39 39.91 3.63
C ARG A 608 32.11 38.73 2.98
N LEU A 609 31.34 37.78 2.46
CA LEU A 609 31.84 36.55 1.88
C LEU A 609 31.34 36.39 0.45
N ASN A 610 32.21 35.93 -0.45
CA ASN A 610 31.82 35.51 -1.80
C ASN A 610 31.47 34.02 -1.79
N ILE A 611 30.21 33.73 -2.07
CA ILE A 611 29.67 32.38 -2.16
C ILE A 611 29.35 32.06 -3.62
N THR A 612 29.89 30.96 -4.11
CA THR A 612 29.60 30.43 -5.44
C THR A 612 28.55 29.33 -5.34
N PHE A 613 27.36 29.59 -5.85
CA PHE A 613 26.25 28.64 -5.95
C PHE A 613 26.29 27.88 -7.27
N GLY A 614 26.05 26.57 -7.23
CA GLY A 614 26.01 25.71 -8.40
C GLY A 614 27.30 25.71 -9.25
N GLY A 615 28.43 26.11 -8.66
CA GLY A 615 29.76 26.16 -9.29
C GLY A 615 29.97 27.32 -10.29
N ILE A 616 28.98 28.19 -10.52
CA ILE A 616 29.03 29.21 -11.59
C ILE A 616 28.58 30.58 -11.10
N PHE A 617 27.52 30.66 -10.28
CA PHE A 617 26.94 31.94 -9.86
C PHE A 617 27.55 32.40 -8.53
N SER A 618 28.31 33.50 -8.54
CA SER A 618 28.95 34.03 -7.32
C SER A 618 28.26 35.29 -6.83
N ARG A 619 27.97 35.35 -5.51
CA ARG A 619 27.34 36.50 -4.86
C ARG A 619 28.05 36.85 -3.56
N GLU A 620 28.21 38.14 -3.32
CA GLU A 620 28.72 38.67 -2.06
C GLU A 620 27.57 38.73 -1.03
N VAL A 621 27.74 38.11 0.13
CA VAL A 621 26.72 38.03 1.20
C VAL A 621 27.34 38.35 2.56
N VAL A 622 26.56 38.98 3.44
CA VAL A 622 26.97 39.38 4.80
C VAL A 622 26.65 38.27 5.80
N VAL A 623 27.58 37.98 6.72
CA VAL A 623 27.35 37.02 7.82
C VAL A 623 26.62 37.69 8.98
N ARG A 624 25.42 37.21 9.33
CA ARG A 624 24.54 37.85 10.34
C ARG A 624 24.59 37.22 11.73
N GLY A 625 25.10 35.99 11.83
CA GLY A 625 25.17 35.27 13.09
C GLY A 625 25.67 33.85 12.90
N PHE A 626 25.70 33.11 14.00
CA PHE A 626 26.05 31.69 14.01
C PHE A 626 24.96 30.85 14.66
N PHE A 627 24.92 29.56 14.36
CA PHE A 627 24.04 28.60 15.05
C PHE A 627 24.84 27.48 15.73
N GLU A 628 24.28 26.94 16.81
CA GLU A 628 24.79 25.77 17.51
C GLU A 628 24.41 24.50 16.74
N GLY A 629 25.42 23.79 16.20
CA GLY A 629 25.20 22.68 15.28
C GLY A 629 24.42 21.48 15.88
N GLU A 630 24.81 21.01 17.07
CA GLU A 630 24.11 19.90 17.73
C GLU A 630 22.72 20.30 18.22
N GLY A 631 22.56 21.56 18.67
CA GLY A 631 21.26 22.11 19.05
C GLY A 631 20.27 22.08 17.89
N LEU A 632 20.69 22.47 16.69
CA LEU A 632 19.85 22.42 15.48
C LEU A 632 19.55 20.99 15.04
N ARG A 633 20.52 20.08 15.12
CA ARG A 633 20.37 18.66 14.75
C ARG A 633 19.31 17.93 15.59
N GLN A 634 19.15 18.32 16.86
CA GLN A 634 18.16 17.75 17.77
C GLN A 634 16.74 18.31 17.58
N LYS A 635 16.56 19.40 16.83
CA LYS A 635 15.22 19.96 16.56
C LYS A 635 14.48 19.07 15.57
N VAL A 636 13.26 18.72 15.96
CA VAL A 636 12.36 17.84 15.21
C VAL A 636 11.13 18.64 14.77
N ASP A 637 10.65 18.36 13.57
CA ASP A 637 9.48 18.98 12.98
C ASP A 637 8.17 18.24 13.36
N PHE A 638 7.01 18.75 12.95
CA PHE A 638 5.70 18.12 13.28
C PHE A 638 5.54 16.72 12.66
N ASN A 639 6.28 16.41 11.60
CA ASN A 639 6.31 15.09 10.98
C ASN A 639 7.23 14.09 11.70
N GLY A 640 7.90 14.50 12.79
CA GLY A 640 8.83 13.67 13.56
C GLY A 640 10.24 13.54 12.94
N ARG A 641 10.53 14.25 11.84
CA ARG A 641 11.86 14.25 11.19
C ARG A 641 12.72 15.42 11.68
N PRO A 642 14.05 15.26 11.75
CA PRO A 642 14.97 16.38 11.97
C PRO A 642 14.79 17.49 10.94
N ILE A 643 15.02 18.73 11.35
CA ILE A 643 14.93 19.91 10.47
C ILE A 643 16.08 19.96 9.44
N MET A 644 17.15 19.19 9.67
CA MET A 644 18.33 19.17 8.80
C MET A 644 18.02 18.69 7.37
N PRO A 645 18.66 19.28 6.34
CA PRO A 645 18.53 18.83 4.96
C PRO A 645 19.27 17.51 4.75
N MET A 646 18.93 16.83 3.65
CA MET A 646 19.54 15.55 3.27
C MET A 646 20.52 15.72 2.10
N ARG A 647 21.57 14.91 2.07
CA ARG A 647 22.52 14.78 0.95
C ARG A 647 22.60 13.33 0.47
N LEU A 648 23.07 13.16 -0.77
CA LEU A 648 23.40 11.85 -1.31
C LEU A 648 24.88 11.58 -1.04
N VAL A 649 25.19 10.41 -0.47
CA VAL A 649 26.57 9.97 -0.19
C VAL A 649 26.79 8.63 -0.89
N LYS A 650 27.91 8.52 -1.62
CA LYS A 650 28.30 7.26 -2.26
C LYS A 650 29.18 6.46 -1.31
N ARG A 651 28.69 5.33 -0.79
CA ARG A 651 29.45 4.38 0.05
C ARG A 651 29.33 2.99 -0.56
N ASP A 652 30.46 2.31 -0.81
CA ASP A 652 30.52 0.95 -1.38
C ASP A 652 29.69 0.78 -2.66
N GLU A 653 29.85 1.71 -3.61
CA GLU A 653 29.07 1.79 -4.89
C GLU A 653 27.55 1.98 -4.76
N LYS A 654 27.01 2.05 -3.53
CA LYS A 654 25.62 2.38 -3.27
C LYS A 654 25.47 3.87 -2.96
N ILE A 655 24.39 4.46 -3.46
CA ILE A 655 24.01 5.84 -3.12
C ILE A 655 23.08 5.76 -1.91
N LEU A 656 23.51 6.33 -0.79
CA LEU A 656 22.76 6.44 0.44
C LEU A 656 22.26 7.87 0.63
N ILE A 657 21.14 8.04 1.33
CA ILE A 657 20.60 9.34 1.72
C ILE A 657 20.94 9.55 3.20
N GLU A 658 21.68 10.59 3.52
CA GLU A 658 22.08 10.93 4.90
C GLU A 658 21.76 12.40 5.20
N TYR A 659 21.55 12.76 6.47
CA TYR A 659 21.42 14.16 6.87
C TYR A 659 22.77 14.87 6.74
N CYS A 660 22.75 16.14 6.32
CA CYS A 660 23.95 16.96 6.25
C CYS A 660 24.54 17.19 7.64
N ASP A 661 25.86 17.28 7.72
CA ASP A 661 26.55 17.71 8.94
C ASP A 661 26.29 19.22 9.16
N PRO A 662 26.16 19.70 10.41
CA PRO A 662 25.87 21.11 10.68
C PRO A 662 26.87 22.10 10.05
N ASP A 663 28.13 21.71 9.90
CA ASP A 663 29.18 22.55 9.29
C ASP A 663 29.10 22.62 7.76
N ASP A 664 28.25 21.80 7.13
CA ASP A 664 28.01 21.76 5.68
C ASP A 664 26.69 22.44 5.29
N VAL A 665 26.06 23.18 6.22
CA VAL A 665 24.74 23.81 6.05
C VAL A 665 24.81 25.33 6.22
N ILE A 666 24.10 26.05 5.35
CA ILE A 666 23.87 27.49 5.45
C ILE A 666 22.40 27.76 5.77
N LEU A 667 22.10 28.66 6.71
CA LEU A 667 20.76 29.22 6.91
C LEU A 667 20.66 30.61 6.28
N MET A 668 19.55 30.91 5.62
CA MET A 668 19.28 32.22 5.01
C MET A 668 17.77 32.52 4.98
N ASP A 669 17.39 33.69 4.47
CA ASP A 669 15.97 33.98 4.22
C ASP A 669 15.44 33.10 3.08
N TRP A 670 14.23 32.55 3.25
CA TRP A 670 13.63 31.65 2.26
C TRP A 670 13.39 32.32 0.90
N ARG A 671 13.08 33.62 0.86
CA ARG A 671 12.88 34.38 -0.39
C ARG A 671 14.21 34.61 -1.10
N GLU A 672 15.28 34.85 -0.34
CA GLU A 672 16.62 35.00 -0.91
C GLU A 672 17.09 33.66 -1.53
N ALA A 673 16.86 32.55 -0.84
CA ALA A 673 17.17 31.21 -1.36
C ALA A 673 16.46 30.92 -2.69
N LEU A 674 15.16 31.21 -2.79
CA LEU A 674 14.38 31.05 -4.02
C LEU A 674 14.85 31.98 -5.15
N ALA A 675 15.17 33.25 -4.85
CA ALA A 675 15.70 34.18 -5.84
C ALA A 675 17.04 33.71 -6.44
N ILE A 676 17.90 33.08 -5.64
CA ILE A 676 19.14 32.46 -6.13
C ILE A 676 18.83 31.25 -7.03
N GLN A 677 17.86 30.41 -6.66
CA GLN A 677 17.42 29.29 -7.49
C GLN A 677 16.87 29.75 -8.85
N GLU A 678 16.06 30.81 -8.89
CA GLU A 678 15.55 31.38 -10.13
C GLU A 678 16.67 31.89 -11.03
N SER A 679 17.67 32.56 -10.43
CA SER A 679 18.86 33.04 -11.15
C SER A 679 19.67 31.88 -11.75
N LEU A 680 19.84 30.78 -11.01
CA LEU A 680 20.51 29.57 -11.51
C LEU A 680 19.72 28.88 -12.63
N LEU A 681 18.40 28.79 -12.50
CA LEU A 681 17.52 28.23 -13.54
C LEU A 681 17.58 29.05 -14.82
N ALA A 682 17.67 30.38 -14.73
CA ALA A 682 17.84 31.25 -15.90
C ALA A 682 19.16 30.99 -16.64
N LEU A 683 20.24 30.74 -15.90
CA LEU A 683 21.58 30.51 -16.47
C LEU A 683 21.79 29.08 -17.00
N LEU A 684 21.34 28.06 -16.27
CA LEU A 684 21.66 26.64 -16.53
C LEU A 684 20.47 25.82 -17.05
N GLY A 685 19.25 26.37 -16.99
CA GLY A 685 18.03 25.67 -17.40
C GLY A 685 17.79 24.39 -16.59
N VAL A 686 17.43 23.30 -17.27
CA VAL A 686 17.05 22.01 -16.63
C VAL A 686 18.22 21.35 -15.89
N HIS A 687 19.46 21.72 -16.22
CA HIS A 687 20.66 21.20 -15.55
C HIS A 687 21.06 22.00 -14.31
N ALA A 688 20.31 23.04 -13.95
CA ALA A 688 20.56 23.80 -12.73
C ALA A 688 20.41 22.88 -11.51
N PRO A 689 21.35 22.90 -10.55
CA PRO A 689 21.15 22.22 -9.29
C PRO A 689 19.95 22.83 -8.56
N GLN A 690 19.12 21.98 -7.94
CA GLN A 690 17.99 22.40 -7.13
C GLN A 690 18.45 22.69 -5.70
N ILE A 691 19.02 23.88 -5.53
CA ILE A 691 19.60 24.37 -4.29
C ILE A 691 18.56 24.83 -3.28
N ALA A 692 17.38 25.24 -3.74
CA ALA A 692 16.31 25.77 -2.90
C ALA A 692 14.94 25.41 -3.47
N VAL A 693 14.19 24.64 -2.70
CA VAL A 693 12.78 24.29 -2.95
C VAL A 693 11.98 24.39 -1.66
N ILE A 694 10.71 24.78 -1.74
CA ILE A 694 9.85 24.78 -0.54
C ILE A 694 9.52 23.32 -0.20
N SER A 695 9.99 22.82 0.93
CA SER A 695 9.74 21.44 1.35
C SER A 695 8.45 21.26 2.14
N ARG A 696 8.13 22.26 2.96
CA ARG A 696 6.93 22.27 3.80
C ARG A 696 6.42 23.67 4.07
N ILE A 697 5.17 23.75 4.50
CA ILE A 697 4.54 24.97 5.01
C ILE A 697 3.85 24.66 6.33
N ILE A 698 4.09 25.47 7.36
CA ILE A 698 3.35 25.44 8.63
C ILE A 698 2.49 26.71 8.73
N PHE A 699 1.25 26.58 9.17
CA PHE A 699 0.37 27.74 9.38
C PHE A 699 -0.67 27.46 10.47
N THR A 700 -1.30 28.53 10.98
CA THR A 700 -2.46 28.45 11.88
C THR A 700 -3.74 28.81 11.12
N PRO A 701 -4.81 27.99 11.17
CA PRO A 701 -6.08 28.34 10.54
C PRO A 701 -6.79 29.47 11.31
N GLN A 702 -7.60 30.29 10.62
CA GLN A 702 -8.40 31.33 11.28
C GLN A 702 -9.45 30.76 12.24
N SER A 703 -10.08 29.63 11.90
CA SER A 703 -11.01 28.90 12.76
C SER A 703 -10.65 27.41 12.78
N TRP A 704 -10.80 26.80 13.96
CA TRP A 704 -10.62 25.36 14.16
C TRP A 704 -11.89 24.54 13.89
N ASP A 705 -13.04 25.21 13.66
CA ASP A 705 -14.33 24.55 13.47
C ASP A 705 -14.44 23.86 12.09
N ASP A 706 -13.93 24.50 11.03
CA ASP A 706 -13.98 24.02 9.64
C ASP A 706 -12.73 23.23 9.23
N LEU A 707 -12.12 22.50 10.15
CA LEU A 707 -10.88 21.76 9.88
C LEU A 707 -11.07 20.66 8.82
N SER A 708 -12.23 20.00 8.81
CA SER A 708 -12.51 18.86 7.92
C SER A 708 -12.56 19.26 6.44
N SER A 709 -13.15 20.42 6.12
CA SER A 709 -13.21 20.95 4.76
C SER A 709 -11.82 21.36 4.29
N LEU A 710 -11.05 22.04 5.14
CA LEU A 710 -9.68 22.44 4.85
C LEU A 710 -8.76 21.23 4.61
N ILE A 711 -8.79 20.22 5.48
CA ILE A 711 -8.04 18.96 5.28
C ILE A 711 -8.45 18.29 3.96
N SER A 712 -9.75 18.29 3.64
CA SER A 712 -10.23 17.68 2.40
C SER A 712 -9.67 18.38 1.15
N ILE A 713 -9.61 19.71 1.15
CA ILE A 713 -9.07 20.50 0.05
C ILE A 713 -7.57 20.25 -0.09
N LEU A 714 -6.81 20.32 1.01
CA LEU A 714 -5.37 20.09 1.01
C LEU A 714 -5.00 18.67 0.57
N SER A 715 -5.76 17.67 1.04
CA SER A 715 -5.48 16.27 0.73
C SER A 715 -5.89 15.90 -0.70
N PHE A 716 -7.11 16.25 -1.13
CA PHE A 716 -7.63 15.83 -2.44
C PHE A 716 -7.18 16.72 -3.60
N ALA A 717 -7.17 18.05 -3.43
CA ALA A 717 -6.87 18.97 -4.53
C ALA A 717 -5.36 19.22 -4.66
N MET A 718 -4.67 19.47 -3.53
CA MET A 718 -3.24 19.79 -3.50
C MET A 718 -2.33 18.57 -3.32
N GLU A 719 -2.91 17.37 -3.13
CA GLU A 719 -2.19 16.10 -2.89
C GLU A 719 -1.20 16.16 -1.72
N CYS A 720 -1.52 16.95 -0.70
CA CYS A 720 -0.66 17.12 0.45
C CYS A 720 -0.99 16.14 1.58
N THR A 721 0.04 15.71 2.29
CA THR A 721 -0.08 15.10 3.61
C THR A 721 -0.19 16.22 4.64
N VAL A 722 -1.22 16.17 5.48
CA VAL A 722 -1.54 17.22 6.45
C VAL A 722 -1.33 16.70 7.86
N PHE A 723 -0.56 17.41 8.67
CA PHE A 723 -0.34 17.09 10.08
C PHE A 723 -0.97 18.20 10.92
N VAL A 724 -1.96 17.85 11.74
CA VAL A 724 -2.63 18.81 12.62
C VAL A 724 -2.11 18.60 14.03
N ALA A 725 -1.40 19.60 14.55
CA ALA A 725 -0.91 19.62 15.92
C ALA A 725 -1.90 20.40 16.80
N LYS A 726 -2.49 19.73 17.79
CA LYS A 726 -3.41 20.33 18.75
C LYS A 726 -3.07 19.83 20.16
N GLY A 727 -2.35 20.64 20.92
CA GLY A 727 -1.92 20.28 22.28
C GLY A 727 -0.83 19.21 22.25
N SER A 728 -1.06 18.06 22.87
CA SER A 728 -0.11 16.94 22.97
C SER A 728 -0.28 15.86 21.90
N GLU A 729 -1.17 16.07 20.93
CA GLU A 729 -1.46 15.10 19.87
C GLU A 729 -1.23 15.72 18.49
N ILE A 730 -0.56 14.96 17.62
CA ILE A 730 -0.42 15.25 16.19
C ILE A 730 -1.22 14.22 15.41
N THR A 731 -2.22 14.66 14.65
CA THR A 731 -2.99 13.82 13.75
C THR A 731 -2.49 13.99 12.32
N LYS A 732 -1.93 12.91 11.75
CA LYS A 732 -1.52 12.84 10.36
C LYS A 732 -2.72 12.43 9.50
N TYR A 733 -3.05 13.24 8.51
CA TYR A 733 -4.05 12.98 7.47
C TYR A 733 -3.37 12.74 6.12
N TYR A 734 -3.73 11.65 5.45
CA TYR A 734 -3.17 11.28 4.16
C TYR A 734 -4.18 10.46 3.34
N LEU A 735 -4.00 10.39 2.03
CA LEU A 735 -4.86 9.59 1.16
C LEU A 735 -4.44 8.12 1.18
N GLY A 736 -5.41 7.22 1.31
CA GLY A 736 -5.18 5.78 1.21
C GLY A 736 -6.46 4.95 1.31
N PHE A 737 -6.30 3.63 1.37
CA PHE A 737 -7.43 2.70 1.47
C PHE A 737 -7.80 2.47 2.94
N ARG A 738 -9.03 2.81 3.32
CA ARG A 738 -9.61 2.55 4.66
C ARG A 738 -10.61 1.41 4.59
N PHE A 739 -10.63 0.55 5.61
CA PHE A 739 -11.64 -0.51 5.69
C PHE A 739 -12.94 0.05 6.27
N GLU A 740 -14.02 -0.01 5.49
CA GLU A 740 -15.35 0.46 5.88
C GLU A 740 -16.30 -0.73 6.03
N VAL A 741 -17.03 -0.74 7.15
CA VAL A 741 -17.97 -1.82 7.51
C VAL A 741 -19.39 -1.24 7.62
N LYS A 742 -20.32 -1.74 6.81
CA LYS A 742 -21.76 -1.41 6.88
C LYS A 742 -22.63 -2.67 6.96
N GLY A 743 -23.78 -2.55 7.60
CA GLY A 743 -24.79 -3.62 7.69
C GLY A 743 -24.59 -4.62 8.84
N VAL A 744 -23.71 -4.33 9.81
CA VAL A 744 -23.47 -5.21 10.97
C VAL A 744 -24.72 -5.37 11.82
N THR A 745 -25.47 -4.28 12.02
CA THR A 745 -26.75 -4.29 12.75
C THR A 745 -27.75 -5.25 12.12
N GLU A 746 -27.90 -5.21 10.79
CA GLU A 746 -28.84 -6.06 10.04
C GLU A 746 -28.49 -7.56 10.13
N ILE A 747 -27.19 -7.91 10.13
CA ILE A 747 -26.77 -9.30 10.36
C ILE A 747 -27.18 -9.77 11.75
N ILE A 748 -26.96 -8.96 12.78
CA ILE A 748 -27.25 -9.36 14.17
C ILE A 748 -28.75 -9.68 14.31
N PHE A 749 -29.63 -8.83 13.78
CA PHE A 749 -31.07 -9.09 13.78
C PHE A 749 -31.42 -10.38 13.02
N SER A 750 -30.88 -10.56 11.82
CA SER A 750 -31.11 -11.75 11.00
C SER A 750 -30.61 -13.03 11.68
N MET A 751 -29.45 -12.97 12.33
CA MET A 751 -28.83 -14.08 13.06
C MET A 751 -29.71 -14.52 14.22
N ILE A 752 -30.22 -13.58 15.02
CA ILE A 752 -31.11 -13.87 16.15
C ILE A 752 -32.40 -14.53 15.64
N MET A 753 -33.05 -13.94 14.62
CA MET A 753 -34.28 -14.48 14.03
C MET A 753 -34.11 -15.91 13.51
N VAL A 754 -33.03 -16.16 12.76
CA VAL A 754 -32.77 -17.50 12.20
C VAL A 754 -32.39 -18.50 13.29
N THR A 755 -31.64 -18.09 14.31
CA THR A 755 -31.31 -18.96 15.46
C THR A 755 -32.56 -19.39 16.20
N LEU A 756 -33.48 -18.46 16.47
CA LEU A 756 -34.76 -18.76 17.13
C LEU A 756 -35.64 -19.68 16.27
N ASN A 757 -35.75 -19.40 14.97
CA ASN A 757 -36.55 -20.21 14.05
C ASN A 757 -36.00 -21.64 13.93
N VAL A 758 -34.69 -21.79 13.65
CA VAL A 758 -34.05 -23.11 13.58
C VAL A 758 -34.15 -23.84 14.91
N GLY A 759 -33.97 -23.13 16.03
CA GLY A 759 -34.10 -23.71 17.37
C GLY A 759 -35.50 -24.24 17.66
N LEU A 760 -36.54 -23.49 17.29
CA LEU A 760 -37.95 -23.91 17.41
C LEU A 760 -38.23 -25.16 16.56
N VAL A 761 -37.74 -25.17 15.33
CA VAL A 761 -37.91 -26.30 14.40
C VAL A 761 -37.16 -27.55 14.90
N MET A 762 -35.97 -27.40 15.45
CA MET A 762 -35.21 -28.52 16.04
C MET A 762 -35.84 -29.01 17.34
N LEU A 763 -36.39 -28.12 18.17
CA LEU A 763 -37.08 -28.49 19.40
C LEU A 763 -38.32 -29.35 19.09
N THR A 764 -39.15 -28.92 18.14
CA THR A 764 -40.31 -29.72 17.68
C THR A 764 -39.88 -31.06 17.10
N ALA A 765 -38.72 -31.12 16.42
CA ALA A 765 -38.15 -32.37 15.92
C ALA A 765 -37.80 -33.38 17.03
N VAL A 766 -37.22 -32.91 18.13
CA VAL A 766 -36.90 -33.76 19.30
C VAL A 766 -38.17 -34.34 19.92
N TYR A 767 -39.23 -33.54 20.09
CA TYR A 767 -40.50 -34.00 20.67
C TYR A 767 -41.19 -35.06 19.81
N GLU A 768 -41.22 -34.87 18.48
CA GLU A 768 -41.80 -35.86 17.57
C GLU A 768 -40.98 -37.16 17.48
N ARG A 769 -39.66 -37.11 17.73
CA ARG A 769 -38.77 -38.30 17.69
C ARG A 769 -38.59 -38.98 19.05
N ARG A 770 -39.37 -38.60 20.06
CA ARG A 770 -39.28 -39.15 21.43
C ARG A 770 -39.31 -40.68 21.49
N HIS A 771 -40.13 -41.33 20.66
CA HIS A 771 -40.23 -42.79 20.64
C HIS A 771 -38.98 -43.45 20.04
N GLU A 772 -38.44 -42.88 18.96
CA GLU A 772 -37.21 -43.37 18.32
C GLU A 772 -35.99 -43.21 19.25
N ILE A 773 -35.88 -42.08 19.96
CA ILE A 773 -34.83 -41.82 20.95
C ILE A 773 -34.90 -42.84 22.10
N ARG A 774 -36.12 -43.15 22.57
CA ARG A 774 -36.34 -44.14 23.62
C ARG A 774 -35.85 -45.53 23.19
N VAL A 775 -36.21 -45.96 21.97
CA VAL A 775 -35.74 -47.25 21.42
C VAL A 775 -34.22 -47.28 21.30
N LEU A 776 -33.58 -46.21 20.81
CA LEU A 776 -32.12 -46.13 20.73
C LEU A 776 -31.46 -46.21 22.11
N SER A 777 -32.02 -45.55 23.12
CA SER A 777 -31.51 -45.62 24.50
C SER A 777 -31.65 -47.03 25.10
N THR A 778 -32.74 -47.76 24.80
CA THR A 778 -32.94 -49.13 25.29
C THR A 778 -32.01 -50.15 24.63
N VAL A 779 -31.53 -49.86 23.41
CA VAL A 779 -30.51 -50.67 22.71
C VAL A 779 -29.09 -50.35 23.21
N GLY A 780 -28.94 -49.45 24.19
CA GLY A 780 -27.67 -49.13 24.82
C GLY A 780 -26.89 -48.01 24.13
N LEU A 781 -27.52 -47.20 23.27
CA LEU A 781 -26.85 -46.05 22.66
C LEU A 781 -26.57 -44.99 23.73
N ASN A 782 -25.30 -44.57 23.86
CA ASN A 782 -24.89 -43.53 24.79
C ASN A 782 -25.67 -42.22 24.53
N PRO A 783 -26.28 -41.57 25.55
CA PRO A 783 -26.99 -40.31 25.37
C PRO A 783 -26.17 -39.22 24.65
N THR A 784 -24.84 -39.19 24.80
CA THR A 784 -23.98 -38.27 24.04
C THR A 784 -24.01 -38.55 22.54
N HIS A 785 -24.08 -39.82 22.10
CA HIS A 785 -24.22 -40.16 20.68
C HIS A 785 -25.56 -39.68 20.11
N ILE A 786 -26.63 -39.69 20.93
CA ILE A 786 -27.94 -39.15 20.55
C ILE A 786 -27.85 -37.62 20.37
N SER A 787 -27.13 -36.91 21.26
CA SER A 787 -26.87 -35.48 21.10
C SER A 787 -26.07 -35.17 19.83
N PHE A 788 -25.04 -35.96 19.53
CA PHE A 788 -24.23 -35.78 18.32
C PHE A 788 -25.02 -36.01 17.03
N LEU A 789 -26.08 -36.83 17.05
CA LEU A 789 -26.97 -37.02 15.90
C LEU A 789 -27.71 -35.73 15.55
N PHE A 790 -28.28 -35.04 16.54
CA PHE A 790 -28.94 -33.74 16.33
C PHE A 790 -27.95 -32.65 15.91
N LEU A 791 -26.74 -32.65 16.48
CA LEU A 791 -25.69 -31.71 16.11
C LEU A 791 -25.22 -31.95 14.66
N ALA A 792 -25.07 -33.21 14.25
CA ALA A 792 -24.74 -33.58 12.88
C ALA A 792 -25.87 -33.21 11.89
N GLU A 793 -27.14 -33.34 12.30
CA GLU A 793 -28.29 -32.88 11.51
C GLU A 793 -28.19 -31.37 11.22
N ALA A 794 -27.88 -30.59 12.26
CA ALA A 794 -27.69 -29.15 12.17
C ALA A 794 -26.51 -28.77 11.25
N ILE A 795 -25.38 -29.48 11.35
CA ILE A 795 -24.19 -29.26 10.50
C ILE A 795 -24.49 -29.56 9.02
N VAL A 796 -25.18 -30.67 8.73
CA VAL A 796 -25.53 -31.04 7.34
C VAL A 796 -26.42 -29.95 6.72
N ILE A 797 -27.43 -29.48 7.46
CA ILE A 797 -28.32 -28.40 6.97
C ILE A 797 -27.53 -27.10 6.82
N ALA A 798 -26.59 -26.80 7.73
CA ALA A 798 -25.76 -25.59 7.68
C ALA A 798 -24.81 -25.54 6.47
N ILE A 799 -24.18 -26.66 6.13
CA ILE A 799 -23.28 -26.74 4.96
C ILE A 799 -24.07 -26.57 3.67
N ILE A 800 -25.23 -27.24 3.56
CA ILE A 800 -26.07 -27.15 2.37
C ILE A 800 -26.69 -25.75 2.24
N GLY A 801 -27.31 -25.25 3.32
CA GLY A 801 -27.92 -23.92 3.34
C GLY A 801 -26.89 -22.80 3.16
N GLY A 802 -25.70 -22.93 3.74
CA GLY A 802 -24.64 -21.94 3.65
C GLY A 802 -24.02 -21.84 2.26
N GLY A 803 -23.72 -22.98 1.61
CA GLY A 803 -23.22 -22.97 0.24
C GLY A 803 -24.26 -22.48 -0.78
N ALA A 804 -25.53 -22.88 -0.63
CA ALA A 804 -26.63 -22.36 -1.44
C ALA A 804 -26.82 -20.86 -1.23
N GLY A 805 -26.85 -20.41 0.03
CA GLY A 805 -27.08 -19.02 0.40
C GLY A 805 -25.98 -18.10 -0.12
N TYR A 806 -24.72 -18.55 -0.07
CA TYR A 806 -23.61 -17.81 -0.64
C TYR A 806 -23.71 -17.68 -2.17
N LEU A 807 -24.07 -18.77 -2.88
CA LEU A 807 -24.26 -18.74 -4.33
C LEU A 807 -25.41 -17.80 -4.74
N PHE A 808 -26.56 -17.90 -4.07
CA PHE A 808 -27.70 -17.00 -4.31
C PHE A 808 -27.38 -15.56 -3.93
N GLY A 809 -26.61 -15.35 -2.87
CA GLY A 809 -26.15 -14.05 -2.43
C GLY A 809 -25.26 -13.34 -3.44
N LEU A 810 -24.31 -14.06 -4.06
CA LEU A 810 -23.55 -13.52 -5.17
C LEU A 810 -24.45 -13.24 -6.39
N GLY A 811 -25.42 -14.13 -6.67
CA GLY A 811 -26.38 -13.96 -7.77
C GLY A 811 -27.31 -12.77 -7.58
N PHE A 812 -27.61 -12.43 -6.33
CA PHE A 812 -28.50 -11.33 -5.97
C PHE A 812 -27.98 -9.98 -6.48
N TYR A 813 -26.66 -9.74 -6.48
CA TYR A 813 -26.07 -8.52 -7.03
C TYR A 813 -26.42 -8.32 -8.51
N ARG A 814 -26.31 -9.38 -9.33
CA ARG A 814 -26.67 -9.31 -10.75
C ARG A 814 -28.16 -9.16 -10.97
N LEU A 815 -28.97 -9.79 -10.12
CA LEU A 815 -30.42 -9.65 -10.17
C LEU A 815 -30.85 -8.21 -9.87
N MET A 816 -30.22 -7.55 -8.89
CA MET A 816 -30.50 -6.14 -8.59
C MET A 816 -30.09 -5.21 -9.73
N ILE A 817 -28.90 -5.42 -10.32
CA ILE A 817 -28.45 -4.69 -11.51
C ILE A 817 -29.45 -4.85 -12.67
N PHE A 818 -29.95 -6.07 -12.89
CA PHE A 818 -30.96 -6.35 -13.92
C PHE A 818 -32.30 -5.64 -13.65
N LEU A 819 -32.72 -5.53 -12.38
CA LEU A 819 -33.91 -4.80 -11.97
C LEU A 819 -33.72 -3.26 -11.99
N GLY A 820 -32.53 -2.77 -12.36
CA GLY A 820 -32.21 -1.35 -12.36
C GLY A 820 -32.07 -0.74 -10.97
N GLN A 821 -31.98 -1.57 -9.92
CA GLN A 821 -31.72 -1.12 -8.55
C GLN A 821 -30.25 -1.34 -8.21
N GLU A 822 -29.60 -0.31 -7.69
CA GLU A 822 -28.20 -0.37 -7.30
C GLU A 822 -28.14 -0.51 -5.77
N LEU A 823 -27.37 -1.47 -5.26
CA LEU A 823 -27.25 -1.71 -3.83
C LEU A 823 -26.20 -0.77 -3.24
N MET A 824 -26.48 -0.15 -2.11
CA MET A 824 -25.51 0.70 -1.40
C MET A 824 -24.49 -0.14 -0.60
N VAL A 825 -23.96 -1.23 -1.19
CA VAL A 825 -23.16 -2.24 -0.49
C VAL A 825 -22.02 -2.73 -1.36
N HIS A 826 -20.79 -2.72 -0.84
CA HIS A 826 -19.65 -3.26 -1.59
C HIS A 826 -19.76 -4.79 -1.74
N PRO A 827 -19.55 -5.33 -2.95
CA PRO A 827 -19.63 -6.75 -3.19
C PRO A 827 -18.47 -7.48 -2.51
N LYS A 828 -18.80 -8.56 -1.79
CA LYS A 828 -17.82 -9.46 -1.18
C LYS A 828 -17.17 -10.35 -2.23
N ILE A 829 -16.14 -9.79 -2.86
CA ILE A 829 -15.43 -10.44 -3.97
C ILE A 829 -14.39 -11.46 -3.46
N GLU A 830 -13.97 -11.36 -2.21
CA GLU A 830 -12.84 -12.14 -1.70
C GLU A 830 -13.23 -13.57 -1.28
N TRP A 831 -12.37 -14.55 -1.56
CA TRP A 831 -12.73 -15.97 -1.41
C TRP A 831 -13.02 -16.37 0.04
N TRP A 832 -12.37 -15.75 1.03
CA TRP A 832 -12.56 -16.09 2.45
C TRP A 832 -13.93 -15.69 2.99
N TRP A 833 -14.66 -14.78 2.33
CA TRP A 833 -16.04 -14.48 2.71
C TRP A 833 -16.98 -15.68 2.53
N SER A 834 -16.68 -16.55 1.57
CA SER A 834 -17.40 -17.82 1.40
C SER A 834 -17.20 -18.73 2.63
N LEU A 835 -15.96 -18.81 3.13
CA LEU A 835 -15.63 -19.56 4.34
C LEU A 835 -16.29 -18.95 5.58
N MET A 836 -16.29 -17.61 5.71
CA MET A 836 -16.97 -16.93 6.80
C MET A 836 -18.49 -17.13 6.77
N GLY A 837 -19.10 -17.10 5.59
CA GLY A 837 -20.54 -17.39 5.43
C GLY A 837 -20.89 -18.83 5.86
N LEU A 838 -20.04 -19.80 5.52
CA LEU A 838 -20.18 -21.19 5.95
C LEU A 838 -19.97 -21.36 7.46
N LEU A 839 -18.94 -20.72 8.03
CA LEU A 839 -18.73 -20.76 9.48
C LEU A 839 -19.90 -20.12 10.22
N LEU A 840 -20.43 -18.99 9.72
CA LEU A 840 -21.61 -18.35 10.26
C LEU A 840 -22.82 -19.29 10.25
N SER A 841 -23.10 -19.96 9.13
CA SER A 841 -24.23 -20.91 9.06
C SER A 841 -24.06 -22.08 10.04
N ILE A 842 -22.85 -22.62 10.17
CA ILE A 842 -22.53 -23.69 11.10
C ILE A 842 -22.71 -23.22 12.55
N CYS A 843 -22.13 -22.08 12.92
CA CYS A 843 -22.25 -21.50 14.27
C CYS A 843 -23.71 -21.28 14.65
N VAL A 844 -24.51 -20.65 13.77
CA VAL A 844 -25.93 -20.37 14.03
C VAL A 844 -26.73 -21.67 14.17
N SER A 845 -26.52 -22.62 13.27
CA SER A 845 -27.22 -23.91 13.30
C SER A 845 -26.85 -24.72 14.56
N LEU A 846 -25.57 -24.69 14.97
CA LEU A 846 -25.11 -25.34 16.20
C LEU A 846 -25.72 -24.68 17.44
N ILE A 847 -25.66 -23.35 17.57
CA ILE A 847 -26.25 -22.62 18.69
C ILE A 847 -27.75 -22.93 18.81
N ALA A 848 -28.45 -22.96 17.67
CA ALA A 848 -29.87 -23.33 17.61
C ALA A 848 -30.13 -24.79 18.03
N ALA A 849 -29.23 -25.73 17.71
CA ALA A 849 -29.38 -27.15 17.99
C ALA A 849 -28.92 -27.59 19.39
N ILE A 850 -28.03 -26.84 20.06
CA ILE A 850 -27.48 -27.21 21.38
C ILE A 850 -28.59 -27.41 22.42
N ARG A 851 -29.54 -26.46 22.53
CA ARG A 851 -30.62 -26.56 23.53
C ARG A 851 -31.55 -27.76 23.28
N PRO A 852 -32.08 -27.96 22.05
CA PRO A 852 -32.82 -29.19 21.70
C PRO A 852 -32.04 -30.48 21.99
N ALA A 853 -30.75 -30.52 21.64
CA ALA A 853 -29.90 -31.69 21.85
C ALA A 853 -29.68 -31.99 23.35
N ALA A 854 -29.41 -30.97 24.16
CA ALA A 854 -29.27 -31.11 25.61
C ALA A 854 -30.57 -31.58 26.27
N LEU A 855 -31.72 -31.09 25.79
CA LEU A 855 -33.03 -31.51 26.25
C LEU A 855 -33.30 -32.99 25.90
N ALA A 856 -32.88 -33.46 24.71
CA ALA A 856 -32.95 -34.86 24.32
C ALA A 856 -32.11 -35.77 25.24
N VAL A 857 -30.91 -35.34 25.66
CA VAL A 857 -30.09 -36.10 26.60
C VAL A 857 -30.73 -36.18 27.98
N LYS A 858 -31.19 -35.04 28.51
CA LYS A 858 -31.70 -34.93 29.88
C LYS A 858 -32.98 -35.73 30.10
N LEU A 859 -33.87 -35.76 29.11
CA LEU A 859 -35.16 -36.46 29.23
C LEU A 859 -35.03 -38.00 29.28
N TYR A 860 -33.95 -38.58 28.75
CA TYR A 860 -33.91 -40.02 28.44
C TYR A 860 -32.66 -40.75 28.94
N THR A 861 -31.86 -40.12 29.80
CA THR A 861 -30.78 -40.81 30.51
C THR A 861 -31.36 -41.51 31.75
N PRO A 862 -31.46 -42.86 31.79
CA PRO A 862 -32.14 -43.58 32.88
C PRO A 862 -31.41 -43.52 34.23
N SER A 863 -30.15 -43.06 34.28
CA SER A 863 -29.32 -43.06 35.48
C SER A 863 -29.47 -41.84 36.41
N LEU A 864 -30.36 -40.88 36.09
CA LEU A 864 -30.76 -39.82 37.04
C LEU A 864 -31.71 -40.37 38.13
N ILE A 865 -31.33 -41.49 38.73
CA ILE A 865 -31.90 -41.94 40.00
C ILE A 865 -31.28 -41.05 41.08
N LYS A 866 -32.12 -40.24 41.71
CA LYS A 866 -31.77 -39.37 42.83
C LYS A 866 -31.18 -40.23 43.96
N ARG A 867 -29.85 -40.31 44.08
CA ARG A 867 -29.17 -41.08 45.13
C ARG A 867 -29.44 -40.41 46.48
N LEU A 868 -30.22 -41.06 47.33
CA LEU A 868 -30.36 -40.74 48.75
C LEU A 868 -29.02 -41.07 49.44
N ARG A 869 -28.47 -40.15 50.23
CA ARG A 869 -27.27 -40.40 51.06
C ARG A 869 -27.65 -41.39 52.17
N ILE A 870 -27.13 -42.61 52.09
CA ILE A 870 -27.24 -43.66 53.12
C ILE A 870 -25.86 -43.79 53.80
N SER A 871 -25.82 -44.08 55.10
CA SER A 871 -24.59 -44.33 55.86
C SER A 871 -23.78 -45.50 55.27
N GLU A 872 -22.46 -45.41 55.28
CA GLU A 872 -21.54 -46.38 54.67
C GLU A 872 -21.73 -47.79 55.26
N GLU A 873 -21.96 -47.89 56.57
CA GLU A 873 -22.19 -49.16 57.27
C GLU A 873 -23.54 -49.82 56.91
N GLU A 874 -24.60 -49.01 56.73
CA GLU A 874 -25.91 -49.52 56.31
C GLU A 874 -25.89 -49.96 54.85
N ARG A 875 -25.09 -49.28 54.02
CA ARG A 875 -24.89 -49.64 52.63
C ARG A 875 -24.24 -51.02 52.50
N VAL A 876 -23.15 -51.27 53.22
CA VAL A 876 -22.46 -52.57 53.23
C VAL A 876 -23.39 -53.68 53.74
N LYS A 877 -24.13 -53.45 54.83
CA LYS A 877 -25.11 -54.44 55.34
C LYS A 877 -26.24 -54.76 54.36
N ARG A 878 -26.71 -53.78 53.58
CA ARG A 878 -27.74 -53.99 52.55
C ARG A 878 -27.16 -54.67 51.33
N GLU A 879 -25.96 -54.28 50.90
CA GLU A 879 -25.26 -54.89 49.76
C GLU A 879 -25.02 -56.39 50.02
N LEU A 880 -24.55 -56.77 51.21
CA LEU A 880 -24.37 -58.18 51.62
C LEU A 880 -25.67 -59.00 51.63
N LYS A 881 -26.83 -58.37 51.89
CA LYS A 881 -28.14 -59.06 51.91
C LYS A 881 -28.76 -59.20 50.52
N ILE A 882 -28.54 -58.22 49.65
CA ILE A 882 -29.19 -58.10 48.34
C ILE A 882 -28.39 -58.83 47.25
N PHE A 883 -27.06 -58.69 47.27
CA PHE A 883 -26.19 -59.23 46.24
C PHE A 883 -25.61 -60.57 46.67
N LYS A 884 -26.32 -61.65 46.29
CA LYS A 884 -25.93 -63.04 46.52
C LYS A 884 -25.47 -63.68 45.21
N ALA A 885 -24.34 -64.37 45.24
CA ALA A 885 -23.82 -65.13 44.12
C ALA A 885 -24.34 -66.59 44.18
N PHE A 886 -24.93 -67.04 43.07
CA PHE A 886 -25.45 -68.41 42.92
C PHE A 886 -24.66 -69.22 41.88
N GLU A 887 -23.94 -68.55 40.98
CA GLU A 887 -23.19 -69.16 39.87
C GLU A 887 -21.73 -68.69 39.88
N GLU A 888 -20.89 -69.38 39.11
CA GLU A 888 -19.51 -69.00 38.88
C GLU A 888 -19.40 -67.70 38.08
N ARG A 889 -18.32 -66.96 38.30
CA ARG A 889 -18.06 -65.69 37.62
C ARG A 889 -16.67 -65.67 37.03
N GLU A 890 -16.60 -65.27 35.78
CA GLU A 890 -15.34 -65.10 35.06
C GLU A 890 -14.93 -63.62 35.04
N TYR A 891 -13.67 -63.38 35.40
CA TYR A 891 -13.06 -62.06 35.35
C TYR A 891 -11.80 -62.11 34.49
N VAL A 892 -11.80 -61.37 33.39
CA VAL A 892 -10.60 -61.19 32.55
C VAL A 892 -9.74 -60.10 33.18
N LEU A 893 -8.50 -60.43 33.54
CA LEU A 893 -7.61 -59.50 34.23
C LEU A 893 -6.68 -58.78 33.24
N PRO A 894 -6.37 -57.48 33.45
CA PRO A 894 -5.67 -56.64 32.47
C PRO A 894 -4.14 -56.83 32.51
N VAL A 895 -3.67 -58.07 32.62
CA VAL A 895 -2.24 -58.42 32.62
C VAL A 895 -1.96 -59.42 31.50
N ARG A 896 -0.93 -59.14 30.69
CA ARG A 896 -0.45 -60.01 29.62
C ARG A 896 0.85 -60.66 30.06
N VAL A 897 0.92 -61.99 29.99
CA VAL A 897 2.11 -62.78 30.36
C VAL A 897 2.72 -63.32 29.08
N LEU A 898 4.00 -63.03 28.82
CA LEU A 898 4.65 -63.52 27.59
C LEU A 898 4.84 -65.04 27.62
N LYS A 899 4.95 -65.66 26.44
CA LYS A 899 5.18 -67.11 26.32
C LYS A 899 6.45 -67.56 27.05
N SER A 900 7.49 -66.74 27.06
CA SER A 900 8.74 -67.01 27.80
C SER A 900 8.63 -66.78 29.31
N GLU A 901 7.60 -66.06 29.77
CA GLU A 901 7.41 -65.69 31.17
C GLU A 901 6.42 -66.63 31.89
N ILE A 902 5.71 -67.50 31.16
CA ILE A 902 4.59 -68.26 31.71
C ILE A 902 4.99 -69.20 32.84
N ASP A 903 6.13 -69.89 32.72
CA ASP A 903 6.63 -70.79 33.76
C ASP A 903 7.01 -70.02 35.03
N PHE A 904 7.69 -68.87 34.87
CA PHE A 904 8.02 -67.99 35.99
C PHE A 904 6.78 -67.38 36.65
N PHE A 905 5.78 -67.04 35.84
CA PHE A 905 4.52 -66.47 36.30
C PHE A 905 3.69 -67.49 37.09
N MET A 906 3.55 -68.72 36.59
CA MET A 906 2.84 -69.79 37.31
C MET A 906 3.54 -70.13 38.62
N GLY A 907 4.88 -70.22 38.61
CA GLY A 907 5.68 -70.40 39.83
C GLY A 907 5.48 -69.25 40.84
N TYR A 908 5.55 -68.00 40.39
CA TYR A 908 5.31 -66.83 41.24
C TYR A 908 3.89 -66.81 41.84
N LEU A 909 2.89 -67.15 41.03
CA LEU A 909 1.50 -67.21 41.47
C LEU A 909 1.32 -68.29 42.55
N ILE A 910 1.90 -69.47 42.37
CA ILE A 910 1.88 -70.55 43.36
C ILE A 910 2.58 -70.12 44.65
N ASP A 911 3.78 -69.53 44.57
CA ASP A 911 4.52 -69.08 45.75
C ASP A 911 3.74 -68.03 46.56
N LYS A 912 3.12 -67.05 45.88
CA LYS A 912 2.31 -66.02 46.54
C LYS A 912 1.01 -66.54 47.13
N LEU A 913 0.43 -67.58 46.53
CA LEU A 913 -0.73 -68.26 47.11
C LEU A 913 -0.30 -69.13 48.30
N LYS A 914 0.86 -69.78 48.27
CA LYS A 914 1.41 -70.57 49.39
C LYS A 914 1.85 -69.72 50.58
N GLU A 915 2.37 -68.51 50.36
CA GLU A 915 2.65 -67.54 51.43
C GLU A 915 1.42 -67.23 52.30
N ARG A 916 0.21 -67.47 51.78
CA ARG A 916 -1.07 -67.25 52.46
C ARG A 916 -1.81 -68.54 52.80
N GLU A 917 -1.13 -69.68 52.73
CA GLU A 917 -1.68 -70.99 53.09
C GLU A 917 -1.79 -71.10 54.62
N THR A 918 -3.01 -71.24 55.14
CA THR A 918 -3.27 -71.25 56.60
C THR A 918 -3.75 -72.62 57.09
N ARG A 919 -3.47 -72.93 58.37
CA ARG A 919 -4.01 -74.13 59.05
C ARG A 919 -5.45 -73.89 59.49
N ILE A 920 -6.41 -74.44 58.75
CA ILE A 920 -7.85 -74.75 59.03
C ILE A 920 -8.75 -73.65 59.66
N LEU A 921 -8.25 -72.69 60.46
CA LEU A 921 -9.01 -71.73 61.27
C LEU A 921 -8.76 -70.24 60.93
N GLU A 922 -7.83 -69.90 60.04
CA GLU A 922 -7.52 -68.52 59.64
C GLU A 922 -7.88 -68.23 58.17
N GLU A 923 -8.14 -66.96 57.83
CA GLU A 923 -8.38 -66.50 56.45
C GLU A 923 -7.13 -66.78 55.58
N GLY A 924 -7.32 -67.50 54.48
CA GLY A 924 -6.20 -67.95 53.66
C GLY A 924 -6.60 -68.86 52.51
N THR A 925 -5.60 -69.29 51.76
CA THR A 925 -5.73 -70.19 50.60
C THR A 925 -5.56 -71.65 51.04
N GLN A 926 -6.30 -72.56 50.40
CA GLN A 926 -6.28 -74.01 50.64
C GLN A 926 -6.36 -74.75 49.31
N ASP A 927 -5.98 -76.03 49.28
CA ASP A 927 -6.09 -76.92 48.12
C ASP A 927 -5.52 -76.32 46.82
N ILE A 928 -4.28 -75.79 46.84
CA ILE A 928 -3.62 -75.24 45.65
C ILE A 928 -3.06 -76.38 44.81
N PHE A 929 -3.58 -76.57 43.60
CA PHE A 929 -3.03 -77.51 42.63
C PHE A 929 -3.05 -76.95 41.21
N GLU A 930 -1.98 -77.21 40.46
CA GLU A 930 -1.87 -76.88 39.05
C GLU A 930 -2.42 -78.04 38.22
N GLU A 931 -3.31 -77.72 37.29
CA GLU A 931 -3.85 -78.70 36.35
C GLU A 931 -2.89 -78.89 35.16
N PRO A 932 -2.84 -80.10 34.56
CA PRO A 932 -2.02 -80.33 33.39
C PRO A 932 -2.45 -79.46 32.21
N GLU A 933 -1.47 -79.00 31.42
CA GLU A 933 -1.69 -78.18 30.23
C GLU A 933 -2.65 -78.87 29.25
N LYS A 934 -3.73 -78.18 28.87
CA LYS A 934 -4.76 -78.69 27.96
C LYS A 934 -4.81 -77.84 26.70
N ILE A 935 -4.90 -78.49 25.55
CA ILE A 935 -5.19 -77.83 24.27
C ILE A 935 -6.70 -77.91 24.05
N THR A 936 -7.37 -76.77 23.99
CA THR A 936 -8.82 -76.73 23.72
C THR A 936 -9.13 -77.05 22.26
N PRO A 937 -10.35 -77.54 21.93
CA PRO A 937 -10.79 -77.78 20.55
C PRO A 937 -10.68 -76.54 19.64
N SER A 938 -10.68 -75.33 20.23
CA SER A 938 -10.48 -74.04 19.58
C SER A 938 -9.02 -73.67 19.29
N GLY A 939 -8.06 -74.57 19.54
CA GLY A 939 -6.63 -74.35 19.29
C GLY A 939 -5.94 -73.40 20.28
N GLN A 940 -6.47 -73.24 21.50
CA GLN A 940 -5.80 -72.47 22.56
C GLN A 940 -5.06 -73.42 23.51
N VAL A 941 -3.83 -73.03 23.86
CA VAL A 941 -3.07 -73.63 24.96
C VAL A 941 -3.55 -73.00 26.25
N VAL A 942 -4.06 -73.83 27.17
CA VAL A 942 -4.59 -73.38 28.47
C VAL A 942 -3.80 -74.02 29.60
N ARG A 943 -3.32 -73.19 30.53
CA ARG A 943 -2.78 -73.60 31.81
C ARG A 943 -3.67 -73.08 32.92
N SER A 944 -4.09 -73.93 33.84
CA SER A 944 -5.01 -73.58 34.92
C SER A 944 -4.42 -73.91 36.29
N LEU A 945 -4.62 -73.00 37.25
CA LEU A 945 -4.29 -73.18 38.65
C LEU A 945 -5.56 -73.06 39.48
N SER A 946 -5.94 -74.10 40.20
CA SER A 946 -7.14 -74.13 41.04
C SER A 946 -6.75 -74.04 42.52
N PHE A 947 -7.50 -73.25 43.30
CA PHE A 947 -7.32 -73.09 44.73
C PHE A 947 -8.63 -72.70 45.43
N LYS A 948 -8.78 -73.08 46.70
CA LYS A 948 -9.87 -72.60 47.55
C LYS A 948 -9.42 -71.38 48.35
N TYR A 949 -10.28 -70.38 48.47
CA TYR A 949 -10.06 -69.23 49.34
C TYR A 949 -11.09 -69.25 50.48
N VAL A 950 -10.61 -69.27 51.71
CA VAL A 950 -11.43 -69.29 52.92
C VAL A 950 -11.40 -67.92 53.57
N CYS A 951 -12.56 -67.31 53.75
CA CYS A 951 -12.76 -66.03 54.44
C CYS A 951 -13.63 -66.24 55.68
N VAL A 952 -13.29 -65.60 56.80
CA VAL A 952 -14.08 -65.65 58.04
C VAL A 952 -14.63 -64.25 58.32
N GLU A 953 -15.96 -64.11 58.27
CA GLU A 953 -16.61 -62.80 58.44
C GLU A 953 -17.86 -62.93 59.32
N GLY A 954 -17.92 -62.14 60.41
CA GLY A 954 -19.03 -62.20 61.37
C GLY A 954 -19.19 -63.54 62.10
N GLY A 955 -18.14 -64.37 62.16
CA GLY A 955 -18.18 -65.71 62.74
C GLY A 955 -18.67 -66.82 61.79
N LEU A 956 -19.04 -66.47 60.55
CA LEU A 956 -19.37 -67.43 59.49
C LEU A 956 -18.15 -67.66 58.59
N ARG A 957 -17.93 -68.92 58.20
CA ARG A 957 -16.86 -69.33 57.29
C ARG A 957 -17.41 -69.43 55.88
N PHE A 958 -16.81 -68.69 54.96
CA PHE A 958 -17.15 -68.71 53.54
C PHE A 958 -15.96 -69.23 52.73
N THR A 959 -16.23 -70.12 51.78
CA THR A 959 -15.19 -70.71 50.93
C THR A 959 -15.55 -70.50 49.46
N THR A 960 -14.63 -69.97 48.67
CA THR A 960 -14.76 -69.88 47.21
C THR A 960 -13.77 -70.81 46.52
N GLU A 961 -14.22 -71.52 45.49
CA GLU A 961 -13.36 -72.26 44.56
C GLU A 961 -12.94 -71.31 43.44
N ASN A 962 -11.64 -71.09 43.28
CA ASN A 962 -11.11 -70.14 42.33
C ASN A 962 -10.13 -70.85 41.38
N THR A 963 -10.28 -70.60 40.08
CA THR A 963 -9.40 -71.13 39.05
C THR A 963 -8.81 -69.97 38.25
N VAL A 964 -7.49 -69.88 38.20
CA VAL A 964 -6.77 -68.92 37.37
C VAL A 964 -6.40 -69.62 36.07
N GLU A 965 -7.00 -69.22 34.97
CA GLU A 965 -6.72 -69.76 33.64
C GLU A 965 -5.86 -68.78 32.83
N CYS A 966 -4.72 -69.27 32.34
CA CYS A 966 -3.90 -68.59 31.37
C CYS A 966 -4.12 -69.24 30.01
N SER A 967 -4.76 -68.52 29.07
CA SER A 967 -5.00 -69.04 27.71
C SER A 967 -4.26 -68.23 26.65
N MET A 968 -3.67 -68.95 25.68
CA MET A 968 -2.95 -68.36 24.55
C MET A 968 -3.41 -69.00 23.23
N PHE A 969 -3.69 -68.16 22.23
CA PHE A 969 -3.93 -68.60 20.86
C PHE A 969 -2.59 -68.86 20.16
N LEU A 970 -2.51 -69.88 19.29
CA LEU A 970 -1.28 -70.27 18.58
C LEU A 970 -0.60 -69.14 17.77
N ASP A 971 -1.35 -68.11 17.37
CA ASP A 971 -0.86 -66.95 16.60
C ASP A 971 -0.42 -65.76 17.50
N ARG A 972 -0.27 -65.98 18.81
CA ARG A 972 0.11 -64.95 19.78
C ARG A 972 1.26 -65.40 20.66
N ASP A 973 2.13 -64.47 21.03
CA ASP A 973 3.28 -64.71 21.93
C ASP A 973 2.96 -64.39 23.40
N TYR A 974 1.69 -64.27 23.78
CA TYR A 974 1.29 -63.94 25.14
C TYR A 974 -0.01 -64.63 25.58
N TYR A 975 -0.07 -64.99 26.85
CA TYR A 975 -1.23 -65.52 27.57
C TYR A 975 -2.13 -64.39 28.10
N ILE A 976 -3.44 -64.62 28.05
CA ILE A 976 -4.47 -63.82 28.71
C ILE A 976 -4.85 -64.54 30.00
N VAL A 977 -4.83 -63.81 31.12
CA VAL A 977 -5.17 -64.36 32.44
C VAL A 977 -6.65 -64.10 32.75
N LYS A 978 -7.37 -65.16 33.06
CA LYS A 978 -8.75 -65.15 33.54
C LYS A 978 -8.81 -65.74 34.94
N VAL A 979 -9.74 -65.27 35.75
CA VAL A 979 -10.03 -65.85 37.06
C VAL A 979 -11.50 -66.22 37.09
N ILE A 980 -11.76 -67.50 37.35
CA ILE A 980 -13.08 -68.07 37.51
C ILE A 980 -13.29 -68.27 39.01
N CYS A 981 -14.27 -67.57 39.59
CA CYS A 981 -14.59 -67.67 41.01
C CYS A 981 -15.97 -68.28 41.18
N LYS A 982 -16.05 -69.40 41.89
CA LYS A 982 -17.27 -70.15 42.16
C LYS A 982 -17.54 -70.20 43.66
N PRO A 983 -18.76 -69.87 44.12
CA PRO A 983 -19.10 -70.05 45.53
C PRO A 983 -19.26 -71.55 45.83
N LEU A 984 -18.70 -72.02 46.95
CA LEU A 984 -18.86 -73.42 47.37
C LEU A 984 -20.33 -73.73 47.72
N GLU A 985 -21.03 -72.76 48.30
CA GLU A 985 -22.47 -72.83 48.59
C GLU A 985 -23.24 -71.71 47.86
N PRO A 986 -24.29 -72.04 47.10
CA PRO A 986 -25.07 -71.05 46.35
C PRO A 986 -25.83 -70.11 47.30
N GLY A 987 -25.76 -68.81 47.06
CA GLY A 987 -26.39 -67.78 47.88
C GLY A 987 -25.44 -67.01 48.81
N MET A 988 -24.12 -67.21 48.64
CA MET A 988 -23.06 -66.47 49.33
C MET A 988 -23.04 -64.98 48.94
N PRO A 989 -22.73 -64.05 49.86
CA PRO A 989 -22.54 -62.65 49.51
C PRO A 989 -21.51 -62.44 48.40
N GLU A 990 -21.87 -61.66 47.38
CA GLU A 990 -21.03 -61.38 46.21
C GLU A 990 -19.69 -60.72 46.56
N GLU A 991 -19.67 -59.94 47.65
CA GLU A 991 -18.47 -59.27 48.15
C GLU A 991 -17.34 -60.27 48.47
N ILE A 992 -17.68 -61.48 48.91
CA ILE A 992 -16.70 -62.52 49.26
C ILE A 992 -16.04 -63.09 47.99
N LEU A 993 -16.81 -63.26 46.90
CA LEU A 993 -16.22 -63.62 45.60
C LEU A 993 -15.26 -62.52 45.12
N ASN A 994 -15.67 -61.25 45.25
CA ASN A 994 -14.82 -60.12 44.88
C ASN A 994 -13.53 -60.07 45.70
N ARG A 995 -13.51 -60.51 46.97
CA ARG A 995 -12.28 -60.64 47.76
C ARG A 995 -11.32 -61.68 47.19
N GLY A 996 -11.83 -62.83 46.76
CA GLY A 996 -11.03 -63.85 46.05
C GLY A 996 -10.44 -63.34 44.74
N VAL A 997 -11.24 -62.63 43.94
CA VAL A 997 -10.76 -61.98 42.70
C VAL A 997 -9.72 -60.91 43.00
N ASN A 998 -9.95 -60.07 44.01
CA ASN A 998 -9.04 -59.00 44.41
C ASN A 998 -7.71 -59.54 44.93
N LEU A 999 -7.71 -60.70 45.61
CA LEU A 999 -6.49 -61.38 46.01
C LEU A 999 -5.63 -61.69 44.78
N VAL A 1000 -6.20 -62.36 43.77
CA VAL A 1000 -5.47 -62.69 42.53
C VAL A 1000 -5.06 -61.42 41.80
N HIS A 1001 -5.97 -60.44 41.69
CA HIS A 1001 -5.69 -59.15 41.06
C HIS A 1001 -4.48 -58.43 41.69
N ASN A 1002 -4.39 -58.40 43.02
CA ASN A 1002 -3.27 -57.80 43.73
C ASN A 1002 -1.96 -58.56 43.49
N ILE A 1003 -2.00 -59.90 43.43
CA ILE A 1003 -0.84 -60.72 43.07
C ILE A 1003 -0.39 -60.38 41.63
N LEU A 1004 -1.33 -60.22 40.69
CA LEU A 1004 -1.01 -59.84 39.31
C LEU A 1004 -0.45 -58.43 39.17
N ILE A 1005 -0.94 -57.46 39.96
CA ILE A 1005 -0.38 -56.10 39.99
C ILE A 1005 1.07 -56.13 40.46
N ASN A 1006 1.34 -56.90 41.53
CA ASN A 1006 2.70 -57.06 42.05
C ASN A 1006 3.60 -57.77 41.04
N TRP A 1007 3.11 -58.81 40.37
CA TRP A 1007 3.81 -59.42 39.23
C TRP A 1007 4.11 -58.39 38.13
N ALA A 1008 3.14 -57.59 37.69
CA ALA A 1008 3.35 -56.59 36.64
C ALA A 1008 4.43 -55.54 37.02
N LYS A 1009 4.53 -55.21 38.31
CA LYS A 1009 5.53 -54.29 38.87
C LYS A 1009 6.91 -54.94 38.96
N ASP A 1010 7.00 -56.18 39.44
CA ASP A 1010 8.25 -56.86 39.78
C ASP A 1010 8.77 -57.82 38.70
N ARG A 1011 8.00 -58.11 37.64
CA ARG A 1011 8.36 -59.08 36.59
C ARG A 1011 9.73 -58.84 35.96
N LYS A 1012 10.12 -57.58 35.76
CA LYS A 1012 11.44 -57.22 35.19
C LYS A 1012 12.60 -57.60 36.12
N ARG A 1013 12.34 -57.66 37.42
CA ARG A 1013 13.30 -58.09 38.46
C ARG A 1013 13.30 -59.60 38.63
N ILE A 1014 12.13 -60.25 38.54
CA ILE A 1014 11.94 -61.68 38.77
C ILE A 1014 12.43 -62.52 37.58
N VAL A 1015 12.11 -62.12 36.35
CA VAL A 1015 12.49 -62.85 35.13
C VAL A 1015 13.94 -62.56 34.72
N GLY A 1016 14.53 -61.46 35.20
CA GLY A 1016 15.84 -60.96 34.77
C GLY A 1016 15.81 -60.41 33.35
N ARG A 1017 16.74 -59.49 33.01
CA ARG A 1017 16.94 -59.09 31.60
C ARG A 1017 17.68 -60.22 30.90
N PHE A 1018 16.96 -61.06 30.16
CA PHE A 1018 17.53 -61.87 29.10
C PHE A 1018 17.48 -61.11 27.77
#